data_AF-A0A7C4ZXY5-F1
#
_entry.id   AF-A0A7C4ZXY5-F1
#
_cell.length_a   1.000
_cell.length_b   1.000
_cell.length_c   1.000
_cell.angle_alpha   90.00
_cell.angle_beta   90.00
_cell.angle_gamma   90.00
#
_symmetry.space_group_name_H-M   'P 1'
#
loop_
_entity.id
_entity.type
_entity.pdbx_description
1 polymer ?
#
loop_
_entity_poly.entity_id
_entity_poly.type
_entity_poly.pdbx_seq_one_letter_code
_entity_poly.pdbx_strand_id
1 'polypeptide(L)'
;TIILSTYYDSWAVAPQFANSTYEALQIGYLLELAKFMSHENYSRNIMFVFFSGHWEALSGARNFVESYYFNETITLDNVTLNWKPVMMINIGNLDPGGIGIQLLRGSDLSGYATTSSSGITLRYSWVMNKIFNDYLLHEDFLNSFKLLTQVSPSTLVRQFFTNTMYWGTEPMPYMLDSEPAEQTRQVAFTIQSSFTNKLWLFSPYNPPLLLNSQDRLSFEVQISLINQIVTSFASEKTWGLDWSTTSPTRLYISVGGVSQFSGFVTLVGKVVTYNLSKGWYAPVSGALVRVYIGQLNPYASPYPYPFNRIITFSDANGTFVVHGLAPYPFIPSGQYVIDAWMINQSNGRIEYAPDYGIYGAKVFPPSVAPFAPYEKATISVMPCYSVTLFDLVDPWSGRPLIIPDPRPFSYGIGTGWFFIQGGILIPQDFNTRGDPLFYGVYFNQFEPIGLVFLLPKTRGAVMLKTGGLATPVGNWPSMVFVNSSITHPEGVGFYSDGEPITLTMSSFRYATDLYLLSYARYTSLSERGARNLNLEYQLNETNKYLNLAKDALDRKNYSNFEKYSLTAWAWASRTYESLMPFIDDSGKSSIFFMLLLIPSAMFLEKLVLHTEGKKRIVTTLLFGAILIFAFSLVHPALQVMKNSIMAIFGLLTIPLVLLVMLILFSETDKILKEISAHILGYHTVETSKVDIVATSYSTAIENMRKRKLRTTLTLATIVATALAVTALSSVSTTIVIKEIPISYSNYTSYEILLKSGFALPTNQILSPRTVDLLEGSLSNVSGMVFPRAWYYPTSIGPNTGVVTFVRKWDAPIGAPNASINAFLGITSKDSEMLLTQSLRDGTAFSNNDYFACVIPEEVAKSLNISIGDYISVLGLKLLVKGIYSSERLNTLRNIDNSFIAPINPLYVGSLGTGYTIPSTLTPPSLSWSNIVVVPYRLAIDLGGYVAEVSVVFPKETPPDLVRNVASMLASISSIPVYLKDGNEVVALSRIQSFAIRGFEGIFVAVVIGALNITSALLGNTKERTKELYTYSAVGLSPLGAVAMFITETIVYSLVGIV
;
A
#
# COMPACT_ATOMS: atom_id res chain seq x y z
N THR A 1 -39.79 18.52 -18.24
CA THR A 1 -38.82 18.53 -19.36
C THR A 1 -37.97 17.28 -19.30
N ILE A 2 -37.63 16.71 -20.46
CA ILE A 2 -36.61 15.69 -20.63
C ILE A 2 -35.36 16.37 -21.21
N ILE A 3 -34.20 16.05 -20.66
CA ILE A 3 -32.91 16.49 -21.19
C ILE A 3 -32.27 15.28 -21.85
N LEU A 4 -31.94 15.41 -23.14
CA LEU A 4 -31.17 14.42 -23.89
C LEU A 4 -29.78 14.99 -24.08
N SER A 5 -28.78 14.32 -23.55
CA SER A 5 -27.42 14.87 -23.53
C SER A 5 -26.40 13.91 -24.11
N THR A 6 -25.26 14.47 -24.52
CA THR A 6 -24.03 13.74 -24.78
C THR A 6 -22.85 14.71 -24.61
N TYR A 7 -21.62 14.20 -24.56
CA TYR A 7 -20.42 15.05 -24.58
C TYR A 7 -19.82 15.10 -25.99
N TYR A 8 -19.09 16.18 -26.29
CA TYR A 8 -18.50 16.39 -27.62
C TYR A 8 -16.97 16.55 -27.63
N ASP A 9 -16.35 16.70 -26.47
CA ASP A 9 -14.90 16.72 -26.33
C ASP A 9 -14.29 15.30 -26.40
N SER A 10 -12.99 15.23 -26.65
CA SER A 10 -12.22 13.98 -26.78
C SER A 10 -10.90 14.15 -26.03
N TRP A 11 -10.30 13.05 -25.59
CA TRP A 11 -9.03 13.06 -24.90
C TRP A 11 -8.06 12.04 -25.46
N ALA A 12 -6.80 12.44 -25.62
CA ALA A 12 -5.69 11.56 -25.93
C ALA A 12 -4.45 11.96 -25.12
N VAL A 13 -3.58 10.98 -24.87
CA VAL A 13 -2.29 11.20 -24.17
C VAL A 13 -1.45 12.27 -24.87
N ALA A 14 -1.59 12.39 -26.19
CA ALA A 14 -1.03 13.48 -26.98
C ALA A 14 -2.18 14.42 -27.43
N PRO A 15 -2.36 15.61 -26.81
CA PRO A 15 -3.51 16.48 -27.06
C PRO A 15 -3.72 16.86 -28.52
N GLN A 16 -2.64 16.96 -29.31
CA GLN A 16 -2.72 17.24 -30.75
C GLN A 16 -3.47 16.14 -31.54
N PHE A 17 -3.49 14.91 -31.02
CA PHE A 17 -4.18 13.75 -31.60
C PHE A 17 -5.43 13.37 -30.81
N ALA A 18 -5.99 14.29 -30.00
CA ALA A 18 -7.28 14.11 -29.35
C ALA A 18 -8.42 14.23 -30.38
N ASN A 19 -8.49 13.25 -31.26
CA ASN A 19 -9.62 13.03 -32.15
C ASN A 19 -10.04 11.56 -32.07
N SER A 20 -11.35 11.31 -31.94
CA SER A 20 -11.87 9.96 -31.91
C SER A 20 -13.09 9.86 -32.79
N THR A 21 -13.02 9.00 -33.80
CA THR A 21 -14.17 8.75 -34.68
C THR A 21 -15.26 7.96 -33.96
N TYR A 22 -14.90 7.16 -32.95
CA TYR A 22 -15.86 6.41 -32.13
C TYR A 22 -16.60 7.31 -31.14
N GLU A 23 -15.94 8.29 -30.51
CA GLU A 23 -16.62 9.28 -29.65
C GLU A 23 -17.58 10.18 -30.45
N ALA A 24 -17.38 10.32 -31.76
CA ALA A 24 -18.30 11.06 -32.62
C ALA A 24 -19.64 10.32 -32.89
N LEU A 25 -19.73 9.02 -32.63
CA LEU A 25 -20.93 8.22 -32.92
C LEU A 25 -22.15 8.67 -32.10
N GLN A 26 -21.97 8.88 -30.81
CA GLN A 26 -23.03 9.37 -29.90
C GLN A 26 -23.48 10.79 -30.28
N ILE A 27 -22.56 11.65 -30.72
CA ILE A 27 -22.84 13.02 -31.17
C ILE A 27 -23.68 12.98 -32.44
N GLY A 28 -23.22 12.21 -33.44
CA GLY A 28 -23.93 12.03 -34.70
C GLY A 28 -25.32 11.43 -34.49
N TYR A 29 -25.44 10.43 -33.61
CA TYR A 29 -26.72 9.86 -33.22
C TYR A 29 -27.65 10.88 -32.57
N LEU A 30 -27.18 11.66 -31.59
CA LEU A 30 -28.02 12.63 -30.90
C LEU A 30 -28.49 13.76 -31.82
N LEU A 31 -27.64 14.19 -32.77
CA LEU A 31 -28.01 15.17 -33.79
C LEU A 31 -29.10 14.63 -34.74
N GLU A 32 -28.96 13.39 -35.21
CA GLU A 32 -29.96 12.76 -36.08
C GLU A 32 -31.26 12.51 -35.31
N LEU A 33 -31.18 12.12 -34.03
CA LEU A 33 -32.34 11.99 -33.15
C LEU A 33 -33.04 13.35 -32.95
N ALA A 34 -32.30 14.43 -32.74
CA ALA A 34 -32.87 15.77 -32.63
C ALA A 34 -33.61 16.19 -33.90
N LYS A 35 -33.02 15.91 -35.07
CA LYS A 35 -33.65 16.13 -36.37
C LYS A 35 -34.92 15.29 -36.51
N PHE A 36 -34.88 14.00 -36.18
CA PHE A 36 -36.06 13.12 -36.21
C PHE A 36 -37.18 13.65 -35.29
N MET A 37 -36.85 13.91 -34.02
CA MET A 37 -37.81 14.34 -33.01
C MET A 37 -38.37 15.76 -33.28
N SER A 38 -37.69 16.60 -34.06
CA SER A 38 -38.22 17.92 -34.44
C SER A 38 -39.42 17.86 -35.40
N HIS A 39 -39.63 16.72 -36.07
CA HIS A 39 -40.73 16.52 -37.03
C HIS A 39 -41.97 15.88 -36.38
N GLU A 40 -41.87 15.42 -35.14
CA GLU A 40 -42.97 14.77 -34.40
C GLU A 40 -43.38 15.59 -33.17
N ASN A 41 -44.65 15.48 -32.76
CA ASN A 41 -45.15 16.13 -31.55
C ASN A 41 -45.08 15.18 -30.35
N TYR A 42 -44.30 15.54 -29.34
CA TYR A 42 -44.18 14.79 -28.09
C TYR A 42 -44.95 15.45 -26.93
N SER A 43 -45.32 14.64 -25.94
CA SER A 43 -46.07 15.08 -24.75
C SER A 43 -45.21 15.90 -23.76
N ARG A 44 -43.90 16.01 -24.00
CA ARG A 44 -42.91 16.61 -23.10
C ARG A 44 -42.03 17.60 -23.83
N ASN A 45 -41.62 18.66 -23.13
CA ASN A 45 -40.54 19.53 -23.60
C ASN A 45 -39.23 18.74 -23.58
N ILE A 46 -38.49 18.78 -24.69
CA ILE A 46 -37.22 18.09 -24.88
C ILE A 46 -36.14 19.13 -25.08
N MET A 47 -35.02 19.00 -24.35
CA MET A 47 -33.83 19.82 -24.53
C MET A 47 -32.66 18.92 -24.93
N PHE A 48 -32.01 19.24 -26.05
CA PHE A 48 -30.78 18.59 -26.48
C PHE A 48 -29.57 19.38 -25.96
N VAL A 49 -28.62 18.70 -25.32
CA VAL A 49 -27.46 19.34 -24.69
C VAL A 49 -26.18 18.61 -25.05
N PHE A 50 -25.18 19.37 -25.51
CA PHE A 50 -23.85 18.84 -25.80
C PHE A 50 -22.87 19.43 -24.79
N PHE A 51 -22.37 18.60 -23.87
CA PHE A 51 -21.44 19.04 -22.83
C PHE A 51 -20.01 19.10 -23.35
N SER A 52 -19.30 20.14 -22.91
CA SER A 52 -17.85 20.21 -22.98
C SER A 52 -17.23 19.84 -21.64
N GLY A 53 -15.98 19.40 -21.66
CA GLY A 53 -15.23 19.18 -20.43
C GLY A 53 -15.64 17.90 -19.71
N HIS A 54 -15.99 16.86 -20.46
CA HIS A 54 -16.28 15.52 -19.94
C HIS A 54 -15.05 14.99 -19.20
N TRP A 55 -13.88 15.08 -19.85
CA TRP A 55 -12.61 14.59 -19.31
C TRP A 55 -12.03 15.48 -18.19
N GLU A 56 -12.54 16.70 -18.03
CA GLU A 56 -12.22 17.66 -16.96
C GLU A 56 -13.18 17.52 -15.77
N ALA A 57 -13.39 16.27 -15.33
CA ALA A 57 -14.28 15.91 -14.23
C ALA A 57 -15.71 16.47 -14.44
N LEU A 58 -16.28 16.23 -15.62
CA LEU A 58 -17.64 16.63 -16.00
C LEU A 58 -17.91 18.13 -15.80
N SER A 59 -16.93 19.00 -16.10
CA SER A 59 -17.02 20.44 -15.87
C SER A 59 -18.27 21.06 -16.52
N GLY A 60 -18.58 20.72 -17.77
CA GLY A 60 -19.77 21.21 -18.46
C GLY A 60 -21.07 20.75 -17.80
N ALA A 61 -21.20 19.46 -17.51
CA ALA A 61 -22.40 18.91 -16.88
C ALA A 61 -22.63 19.48 -15.47
N ARG A 62 -21.56 19.65 -14.66
CA ARG A 62 -21.66 20.27 -13.33
C ARG A 62 -22.10 21.73 -13.41
N ASN A 63 -21.49 22.53 -14.28
CA ASN A 63 -21.87 23.94 -14.45
C ASN A 63 -23.30 24.08 -15.02
N PHE A 64 -23.72 23.16 -15.87
CA PHE A 64 -25.10 23.12 -16.38
C PHE A 64 -26.10 22.85 -15.26
N VAL A 65 -25.84 21.87 -14.39
CA VAL A 65 -26.69 21.60 -13.22
C VAL A 65 -26.76 22.83 -12.30
N GLU A 66 -25.62 23.44 -11.99
CA GLU A 66 -25.55 24.66 -11.17
C GLU A 66 -26.40 25.80 -11.76
N SER A 67 -26.35 26.00 -13.08
CA SER A 67 -27.01 27.11 -13.77
C SER A 67 -28.50 26.89 -14.01
N TYR A 68 -28.93 25.64 -14.26
CA TYR A 68 -30.28 25.36 -14.75
C TYR A 68 -31.14 24.55 -13.78
N TYR A 69 -30.60 23.70 -12.89
CA TYR A 69 -31.46 22.82 -12.08
C TYR A 69 -32.10 23.52 -10.88
N PHE A 70 -31.43 24.50 -10.28
CA PHE A 70 -31.93 25.17 -9.06
C PHE A 70 -32.83 26.37 -9.34
N ASN A 71 -33.05 26.73 -10.61
CA ASN A 71 -33.87 27.86 -11.04
C ASN A 71 -35.27 27.39 -11.47
N GLU A 72 -36.32 28.11 -11.04
CA GLU A 72 -37.72 27.78 -11.41
C GLU A 72 -38.10 28.23 -12.83
N THR A 73 -37.37 29.22 -13.35
CA THR A 73 -37.54 29.74 -14.71
C THR A 73 -36.18 29.82 -15.39
N ILE A 74 -36.17 29.55 -16.69
CA ILE A 74 -34.99 29.73 -17.54
C ILE A 74 -35.34 30.69 -18.67
N THR A 75 -34.39 31.52 -19.07
CA THR A 75 -34.54 32.40 -20.24
C THR A 75 -33.58 31.93 -21.32
N LEU A 76 -34.12 31.49 -22.46
CA LEU A 76 -33.37 31.10 -23.65
C LEU A 76 -33.82 32.02 -24.79
N ASP A 77 -32.89 32.75 -25.42
CA ASP A 77 -33.15 33.64 -26.56
C ASP A 77 -34.39 34.53 -26.39
N ASN A 78 -34.48 35.23 -25.24
CA ASN A 78 -35.58 36.11 -24.84
C ASN A 78 -36.94 35.43 -24.57
N VAL A 79 -37.00 34.09 -24.48
CA VAL A 79 -38.18 33.34 -24.07
C VAL A 79 -37.99 32.79 -22.66
N THR A 80 -38.81 33.25 -21.71
CA THR A 80 -38.84 32.72 -20.34
C THR A 80 -39.77 31.52 -20.28
N LEU A 81 -39.22 30.37 -19.90
CA LEU A 81 -39.96 29.11 -19.79
C LEU A 81 -40.04 28.67 -18.32
N ASN A 82 -41.19 28.14 -17.92
CA ASN A 82 -41.31 27.41 -16.67
C ASN A 82 -40.47 26.13 -16.75
N TRP A 83 -39.48 26.04 -15.87
CA TRP A 83 -38.44 25.03 -15.96
C TRP A 83 -38.62 23.96 -14.89
N LYS A 84 -38.86 22.72 -15.33
CA LYS A 84 -38.98 21.54 -14.47
C LYS A 84 -38.22 20.38 -15.09
N PRO A 85 -36.89 20.31 -14.90
CA PRO A 85 -36.09 19.20 -15.38
C PRO A 85 -36.37 17.99 -14.48
N VAL A 86 -37.01 16.95 -15.03
CA VAL A 86 -37.37 15.74 -14.26
C VAL A 86 -36.47 14.58 -14.63
N MET A 87 -36.14 14.47 -15.91
CA MET A 87 -35.38 13.35 -16.45
C MET A 87 -34.24 13.83 -17.33
N MET A 88 -33.07 13.22 -17.16
CA MET A 88 -31.91 13.39 -18.03
C MET A 88 -31.45 12.03 -18.54
N ILE A 89 -31.50 11.83 -19.85
CA ILE A 89 -30.98 10.63 -20.51
C ILE A 89 -29.73 11.04 -21.28
N ASN A 90 -28.58 10.58 -20.80
CA ASN A 90 -27.31 10.82 -21.47
C ASN A 90 -27.01 9.67 -22.44
N ILE A 91 -26.59 9.98 -23.65
CA ILE A 91 -26.05 9.00 -24.60
C ILE A 91 -24.54 9.03 -24.44
N GLY A 92 -23.99 7.97 -23.84
CA GLY A 92 -22.57 7.79 -23.64
C GLY A 92 -21.91 7.01 -24.78
N ASN A 93 -20.75 6.43 -24.47
CA ASN A 93 -19.87 5.79 -25.44
C ASN A 93 -20.54 4.60 -26.14
N LEU A 94 -20.85 4.78 -27.43
CA LEU A 94 -21.38 3.75 -28.30
C LEU A 94 -20.24 3.02 -29.05
N ASP A 95 -20.21 1.71 -28.93
CA ASP A 95 -19.24 0.82 -29.54
C ASP A 95 -19.97 -0.26 -30.37
N PRO A 96 -19.75 -0.30 -31.70
CA PRO A 96 -20.25 -1.35 -32.59
C PRO A 96 -19.85 -2.78 -32.17
N GLY A 97 -18.71 -2.94 -31.49
CA GLY A 97 -18.24 -4.24 -30.97
C GLY A 97 -18.97 -4.72 -29.71
N GLY A 98 -19.85 -3.89 -29.13
CA GLY A 98 -20.65 -4.24 -27.95
C GLY A 98 -21.79 -5.22 -28.26
N ILE A 99 -22.17 -6.02 -27.27
CA ILE A 99 -23.21 -7.07 -27.41
C ILE A 99 -24.64 -6.48 -27.32
N GLY A 100 -24.79 -5.32 -26.69
CA GLY A 100 -26.07 -4.64 -26.48
C GLY A 100 -25.86 -3.33 -25.73
N ILE A 101 -26.88 -2.84 -25.02
CA ILE A 101 -26.81 -1.58 -24.25
C ILE A 101 -26.89 -1.82 -22.74
N GLN A 102 -26.33 -0.90 -21.97
CA GLN A 102 -26.45 -0.85 -20.52
C GLN A 102 -26.94 0.51 -20.05
N LEU A 103 -27.78 0.49 -19.02
CA LEU A 103 -28.35 1.67 -18.35
C LEU A 103 -27.63 1.88 -17.02
N LEU A 104 -26.96 3.02 -16.87
CA LEU A 104 -26.06 3.31 -15.75
C LEU A 104 -26.44 4.64 -15.10
N ARG A 105 -26.32 4.73 -13.77
CA ARG A 105 -26.63 5.96 -13.02
C ARG A 105 -25.42 6.59 -12.31
N GLY A 106 -24.52 5.77 -11.78
CA GLY A 106 -23.33 6.19 -11.06
C GLY A 106 -22.08 5.94 -11.89
N SER A 107 -21.01 6.66 -11.54
CA SER A 107 -19.71 6.58 -12.20
C SER A 107 -18.58 6.70 -11.18
N ASP A 108 -17.34 6.57 -11.66
CA ASP A 108 -16.12 6.69 -10.85
C ASP A 108 -15.69 8.15 -10.59
N LEU A 109 -16.47 9.16 -11.00
CA LEU A 109 -16.22 10.57 -10.64
C LEU A 109 -16.38 10.78 -9.12
N SER A 110 -17.59 10.60 -8.60
CA SER A 110 -17.86 10.76 -7.16
C SER A 110 -18.06 9.43 -6.41
N GLY A 111 -18.21 8.32 -7.15
CA GLY A 111 -18.50 7.01 -6.56
C GLY A 111 -19.83 6.99 -5.78
N TYR A 112 -20.76 7.88 -6.15
CA TYR A 112 -21.96 8.14 -5.38
C TYR A 112 -22.85 6.89 -5.24
N ALA A 113 -22.92 6.37 -4.01
CA ALA A 113 -23.63 5.15 -3.66
C ALA A 113 -24.34 5.29 -2.31
N THR A 114 -25.44 4.56 -2.12
CA THR A 114 -26.21 4.58 -0.87
C THR A 114 -26.06 3.29 -0.08
N THR A 115 -25.90 3.42 1.25
CA THR A 115 -25.62 2.30 2.17
C THR A 115 -26.85 1.51 2.59
N SER A 116 -28.05 1.95 2.22
CA SER A 116 -29.30 1.26 2.59
C SER A 116 -30.12 0.87 1.36
N SER A 117 -30.85 -0.23 1.51
CA SER A 117 -31.40 -1.07 0.44
C SER A 117 -32.57 -0.47 -0.36
N SER A 118 -33.01 0.75 -0.09
CA SER A 118 -34.29 1.25 -0.65
C SER A 118 -34.22 2.51 -1.49
N GLY A 119 -33.38 3.52 -1.20
CA GLY A 119 -33.51 4.85 -1.81
C GLY A 119 -33.46 4.93 -3.33
N ILE A 120 -32.33 4.52 -3.89
CA ILE A 120 -32.05 4.67 -5.32
C ILE A 120 -32.86 3.64 -6.10
N THR A 121 -32.85 2.38 -5.67
CA THR A 121 -33.64 1.32 -6.31
C THR A 121 -35.13 1.70 -6.38
N LEU A 122 -35.70 2.30 -5.33
CA LEU A 122 -37.08 2.79 -5.37
C LEU A 122 -37.26 3.96 -6.36
N ARG A 123 -36.31 4.92 -6.40
CA ARG A 123 -36.37 6.06 -7.35
C ARG A 123 -36.44 5.60 -8.80
N TYR A 124 -35.69 4.54 -9.17
CA TYR A 124 -35.65 4.00 -10.52
C TYR A 124 -36.64 2.85 -10.77
N SER A 125 -37.35 2.37 -9.76
CA SER A 125 -38.27 1.23 -9.89
C SER A 125 -39.34 1.45 -10.96
N TRP A 126 -39.92 2.65 -11.03
CA TRP A 126 -40.91 3.00 -12.05
C TRP A 126 -40.30 3.07 -13.46
N VAL A 127 -39.06 3.57 -13.58
CA VAL A 127 -38.29 3.63 -14.84
C VAL A 127 -38.05 2.22 -15.36
N MET A 128 -37.59 1.32 -14.48
CA MET A 128 -37.37 -0.09 -14.82
C MET A 128 -38.64 -0.78 -15.26
N ASN A 129 -39.73 -0.59 -14.52
CA ASN A 129 -41.02 -1.16 -14.87
C ASN A 129 -41.47 -0.71 -16.26
N LYS A 130 -41.39 0.60 -16.55
CA LYS A 130 -41.73 1.16 -17.86
C LYS A 130 -40.86 0.60 -18.98
N ILE A 131 -39.54 0.55 -18.82
CA ILE A 131 -38.64 0.06 -19.87
C ILE A 131 -38.90 -1.42 -20.16
N PHE A 132 -38.89 -2.28 -19.13
CA PHE A 132 -38.88 -3.74 -19.34
C PHE A 132 -40.25 -4.36 -19.50
N ASN A 133 -41.32 -3.76 -18.96
CA ASN A 133 -42.67 -4.32 -19.02
C ASN A 133 -43.58 -3.61 -20.05
N ASP A 134 -43.31 -2.35 -20.38
CA ASP A 134 -44.14 -1.60 -21.35
C ASP A 134 -43.37 -1.34 -22.66
N TYR A 135 -42.24 -0.62 -22.62
CA TYR A 135 -41.63 -0.04 -23.83
C TYR A 135 -40.91 -1.06 -24.72
N LEU A 136 -40.13 -1.97 -24.12
CA LEU A 136 -39.42 -3.02 -24.86
C LEU A 136 -40.34 -4.16 -25.32
N LEU A 137 -41.55 -4.26 -24.73
CA LEU A 137 -42.54 -5.28 -25.04
C LEU A 137 -43.69 -4.76 -25.93
N HIS A 138 -43.64 -3.49 -26.35
CA HIS A 138 -44.60 -2.93 -27.30
C HIS A 138 -44.65 -3.79 -28.57
N GLU A 139 -45.83 -4.26 -28.98
CA GLU A 139 -45.99 -5.33 -29.99
C GLU A 139 -45.28 -5.01 -31.31
N ASP A 140 -45.44 -3.79 -31.82
CA ASP A 140 -44.84 -3.35 -33.09
C ASP A 140 -43.31 -3.35 -33.05
N PHE A 141 -42.73 -2.90 -31.94
CA PHE A 141 -41.29 -2.88 -31.74
C PHE A 141 -40.75 -4.29 -31.51
N LEU A 142 -41.44 -5.09 -30.70
CA LEU A 142 -41.02 -6.45 -30.40
C LEU A 142 -40.98 -7.32 -31.66
N ASN A 143 -41.99 -7.19 -32.54
CA ASN A 143 -42.07 -7.94 -33.79
C ASN A 143 -40.97 -7.52 -34.78
N SER A 144 -40.80 -6.21 -35.00
CA SER A 144 -39.74 -5.68 -35.88
C SER A 144 -38.34 -6.02 -35.36
N PHE A 145 -38.11 -5.94 -34.06
CA PHE A 145 -36.83 -6.24 -33.45
C PHE A 145 -36.48 -7.73 -33.51
N LYS A 146 -37.46 -8.62 -33.29
CA LYS A 146 -37.25 -10.07 -33.44
C LYS A 146 -36.95 -10.48 -34.88
N LEU A 147 -37.55 -9.81 -35.86
CA LEU A 147 -37.22 -10.02 -37.27
C LEU A 147 -35.75 -9.67 -37.57
N LEU A 148 -35.21 -8.63 -36.93
CA LEU A 148 -33.82 -8.20 -37.11
C LEU A 148 -32.81 -9.07 -36.35
N THR A 149 -33.11 -9.48 -35.12
CA THR A 149 -32.11 -10.02 -34.18
C THR A 149 -32.32 -11.47 -33.77
N GLN A 150 -33.50 -12.05 -34.04
CA GLN A 150 -33.95 -13.36 -33.55
C GLN A 150 -34.00 -13.51 -32.02
N VAL A 151 -33.73 -12.44 -31.27
CA VAL A 151 -33.76 -12.41 -29.80
C VAL A 151 -34.70 -11.31 -29.31
N SER A 152 -35.16 -11.45 -28.07
CA SER A 152 -35.99 -10.42 -27.45
C SER A 152 -35.15 -9.19 -27.07
N PRO A 153 -35.66 -7.96 -27.22
CA PRO A 153 -34.95 -6.73 -26.83
C PRO A 153 -34.40 -6.77 -25.40
N SER A 154 -35.15 -7.36 -24.47
CA SER A 154 -34.80 -7.44 -23.04
C SER A 154 -33.52 -8.23 -22.74
N THR A 155 -33.06 -9.11 -23.63
CA THR A 155 -31.81 -9.87 -23.41
C THR A 155 -30.56 -9.02 -23.71
N LEU A 156 -30.72 -7.96 -24.51
CA LEU A 156 -29.65 -7.07 -24.95
C LEU A 156 -29.60 -5.75 -24.16
N VAL A 157 -30.56 -5.52 -23.25
CA VAL A 157 -30.58 -4.36 -22.35
C VAL A 157 -30.21 -4.81 -20.94
N ARG A 158 -29.12 -4.26 -20.39
CA ARG A 158 -28.72 -4.45 -18.99
C ARG A 158 -29.01 -3.18 -18.19
N GLN A 159 -29.38 -3.34 -16.94
CA GLN A 159 -29.68 -2.22 -16.04
C GLN A 159 -28.86 -2.33 -14.76
N PHE A 160 -28.37 -1.20 -14.27
CA PHE A 160 -27.57 -1.11 -13.05
C PHE A 160 -28.11 -0.01 -12.12
N PHE A 161 -29.43 0.06 -11.96
CA PHE A 161 -30.09 1.02 -11.07
C PHE A 161 -30.16 0.48 -9.64
N THR A 162 -28.99 0.19 -9.06
CA THR A 162 -28.89 -0.33 -7.70
C THR A 162 -28.22 0.69 -6.76
N ASN A 163 -28.43 0.51 -5.46
CA ASN A 163 -27.88 1.38 -4.41
C ASN A 163 -26.35 1.31 -4.33
N THR A 164 -25.78 0.11 -4.52
CA THR A 164 -24.37 -0.18 -4.29
C THR A 164 -23.54 -0.24 -5.57
N MET A 165 -24.16 -0.41 -6.74
CA MET A 165 -23.43 -0.49 -8.00
C MET A 165 -23.45 0.87 -8.71
N TYR A 166 -22.27 1.50 -8.77
CA TYR A 166 -21.96 2.63 -9.64
C TYR A 166 -21.10 2.18 -10.83
N TRP A 167 -21.01 0.87 -11.08
CA TRP A 167 -20.32 0.30 -12.23
C TRP A 167 -21.22 -0.64 -13.06
N GLY A 168 -20.81 -0.88 -14.31
CA GLY A 168 -21.54 -1.67 -15.30
C GLY A 168 -20.78 -2.93 -15.74
N THR A 169 -20.87 -3.23 -17.03
CA THR A 169 -20.19 -4.38 -17.67
C THR A 169 -18.77 -4.06 -18.17
N GLU A 170 -18.34 -2.81 -18.06
CA GLU A 170 -17.04 -2.36 -18.56
C GLU A 170 -15.92 -2.74 -17.59
N PRO A 171 -14.78 -3.23 -18.09
CA PRO A 171 -13.62 -3.60 -17.29
C PRO A 171 -12.72 -2.41 -16.92
N MET A 172 -13.07 -1.19 -17.35
CA MET A 172 -12.34 0.05 -17.04
C MET A 172 -13.27 1.06 -16.34
N PRO A 173 -12.73 1.97 -15.50
CA PRO A 173 -13.50 3.04 -14.87
C PRO A 173 -13.97 4.06 -15.91
N TYR A 174 -15.14 4.64 -15.68
CA TYR A 174 -15.74 5.63 -16.60
C TYR A 174 -16.47 6.74 -15.83
N MET A 175 -16.72 7.86 -16.51
CA MET A 175 -17.55 8.96 -16.00
C MET A 175 -18.87 9.05 -16.75
N LEU A 176 -19.92 9.55 -16.08
CA LEU A 176 -21.25 9.70 -16.67
C LEU A 176 -21.73 11.15 -16.53
N ASP A 177 -22.00 11.85 -17.64
CA ASP A 177 -22.52 13.23 -17.62
C ASP A 177 -23.88 13.37 -16.93
N SER A 178 -24.60 12.25 -16.76
CA SER A 178 -25.87 12.20 -16.01
C SER A 178 -25.67 12.26 -14.48
N GLU A 179 -24.48 11.95 -13.96
CA GLU A 179 -24.23 11.83 -12.52
C GLU A 179 -24.46 13.16 -11.75
N PRO A 180 -23.96 14.32 -12.21
CA PRO A 180 -24.25 15.61 -11.55
C PRO A 180 -25.75 15.90 -11.42
N ALA A 181 -26.57 15.47 -12.39
CA ALA A 181 -28.02 15.64 -12.31
C ALA A 181 -28.66 14.64 -11.34
N GLU A 182 -28.18 13.39 -11.28
CA GLU A 182 -28.65 12.36 -10.34
C GLU A 182 -28.47 12.79 -8.89
N GLN A 183 -27.32 13.42 -8.60
CA GLN A 183 -26.99 14.01 -7.29
C GLN A 183 -28.01 15.05 -6.81
N THR A 184 -28.78 15.67 -7.71
CA THR A 184 -29.81 16.67 -7.36
C THR A 184 -31.16 16.09 -6.99
N ARG A 185 -31.30 14.76 -6.88
CA ARG A 185 -32.56 14.01 -6.61
C ARG A 185 -33.39 13.68 -7.85
N GLN A 186 -32.97 14.12 -9.03
CA GLN A 186 -33.63 13.84 -10.32
C GLN A 186 -33.40 12.40 -10.81
N VAL A 187 -34.17 12.02 -11.83
CA VAL A 187 -33.98 10.74 -12.55
C VAL A 187 -33.00 10.99 -13.69
N ALA A 188 -31.74 10.64 -13.50
CA ALA A 188 -30.70 10.82 -14.52
C ALA A 188 -29.94 9.51 -14.74
N PHE A 189 -29.76 9.10 -16.00
CA PHE A 189 -28.98 7.91 -16.33
C PHE A 189 -28.34 8.01 -17.71
N THR A 190 -27.26 7.28 -17.92
CA THR A 190 -26.55 7.16 -19.18
C THR A 190 -26.84 5.82 -19.84
N ILE A 191 -27.03 5.84 -21.15
CA ILE A 191 -27.12 4.65 -22.01
C ILE A 191 -25.81 4.53 -22.79
N GLN A 192 -25.14 3.38 -22.70
CA GLN A 192 -23.92 3.10 -23.47
C GLN A 192 -23.81 1.62 -23.83
N SER A 193 -22.85 1.25 -24.67
CA SER A 193 -22.66 -0.15 -25.09
C SER A 193 -22.19 -1.04 -23.94
N SER A 194 -22.62 -2.30 -23.95
CA SER A 194 -22.28 -3.31 -22.93
C SER A 194 -21.25 -4.32 -23.43
N PHE A 195 -20.47 -4.90 -22.51
CA PHE A 195 -19.46 -5.95 -22.75
C PHE A 195 -18.35 -5.58 -23.75
N THR A 196 -17.94 -4.33 -23.78
CA THR A 196 -16.77 -3.85 -24.54
C THR A 196 -15.72 -3.24 -23.60
N ASN A 197 -14.43 -3.40 -23.93
CA ASN A 197 -13.33 -2.75 -23.24
C ASN A 197 -13.08 -1.30 -23.76
N LYS A 198 -13.66 -0.92 -24.91
CA LYS A 198 -13.49 0.40 -25.54
C LYS A 198 -12.03 0.88 -25.60
N LEU A 199 -11.12 0.01 -26.06
CA LEU A 199 -9.68 0.32 -26.17
C LEU A 199 -9.34 1.54 -27.05
N TRP A 200 -10.30 2.02 -27.84
CA TRP A 200 -10.17 3.25 -28.62
C TRP A 200 -10.21 4.52 -27.75
N LEU A 201 -10.73 4.46 -26.52
CA LEU A 201 -10.66 5.57 -25.57
C LEU A 201 -9.20 5.86 -25.23
N PHE A 202 -8.85 7.15 -25.17
CA PHE A 202 -7.50 7.65 -24.84
C PHE A 202 -6.40 7.34 -25.85
N SER A 203 -6.71 6.58 -26.90
CA SER A 203 -5.78 6.19 -27.94
C SER A 203 -5.44 7.41 -28.82
N PRO A 204 -4.15 7.73 -29.02
CA PRO A 204 -3.74 8.72 -30.02
C PRO A 204 -3.92 8.19 -31.46
N TYR A 205 -4.18 6.88 -31.61
CA TYR A 205 -4.47 6.25 -32.88
C TYR A 205 -5.96 6.26 -33.15
N ASN A 206 -6.37 7.00 -34.20
CA ASN A 206 -7.75 7.14 -34.63
C ASN A 206 -7.93 6.53 -36.03
N PRO A 207 -8.26 5.24 -36.14
CA PRO A 207 -8.52 4.62 -37.42
C PRO A 207 -9.81 5.18 -38.03
N PRO A 208 -9.92 5.24 -39.38
CA PRO A 208 -11.19 5.55 -40.02
C PRO A 208 -12.25 4.53 -39.60
N LEU A 209 -13.46 5.00 -39.31
CA LEU A 209 -14.58 4.13 -38.92
C LEU A 209 -15.03 3.27 -40.11
N LEU A 210 -14.37 2.13 -40.28
CA LEU A 210 -14.73 1.10 -41.25
C LEU A 210 -15.57 0.05 -40.53
N LEU A 211 -16.88 0.28 -40.47
CA LEU A 211 -17.81 -0.72 -39.95
C LEU A 211 -17.98 -1.84 -40.97
N ASN A 212 -17.62 -3.06 -40.57
CA ASN A 212 -18.02 -4.23 -41.33
C ASN A 212 -19.55 -4.39 -41.25
N SER A 213 -20.12 -5.21 -42.14
CA SER A 213 -21.58 -5.45 -42.18
C SER A 213 -22.15 -5.88 -40.82
N GLN A 214 -21.38 -6.66 -40.06
CA GLN A 214 -21.78 -7.14 -38.73
C GLN A 214 -21.70 -6.08 -37.63
N ASP A 215 -20.67 -5.24 -37.66
CA ASP A 215 -20.51 -4.14 -36.71
C ASP A 215 -21.61 -3.09 -36.94
N ARG A 216 -21.94 -2.84 -38.21
CA ARG A 216 -23.06 -1.98 -38.60
C ARG A 216 -24.40 -2.52 -38.07
N LEU A 217 -24.65 -3.82 -38.22
CA LEU A 217 -25.88 -4.44 -37.69
C LEU A 217 -25.93 -4.35 -36.16
N SER A 218 -24.82 -4.65 -35.48
CA SER A 218 -24.73 -4.54 -34.01
C SER A 218 -25.00 -3.11 -33.53
N PHE A 219 -24.48 -2.11 -34.25
CA PHE A 219 -24.72 -0.70 -33.97
C PHE A 219 -26.17 -0.28 -34.24
N GLU A 220 -26.78 -0.74 -35.33
CA GLU A 220 -28.21 -0.49 -35.66
C GLU A 220 -29.15 -1.05 -34.58
N VAL A 221 -28.83 -2.23 -34.05
CA VAL A 221 -29.56 -2.85 -32.93
C VAL A 221 -29.49 -1.98 -31.68
N GLN A 222 -28.29 -1.49 -31.33
CA GLN A 222 -28.11 -0.61 -30.17
C GLN A 222 -28.89 0.70 -30.33
N ILE A 223 -28.79 1.35 -31.49
CA ILE A 223 -29.52 2.58 -31.82
C ILE A 223 -31.04 2.36 -31.74
N SER A 224 -31.55 1.25 -32.27
CA SER A 224 -32.98 0.93 -32.26
C SER A 224 -33.52 0.81 -30.83
N LEU A 225 -32.76 0.18 -29.93
CA LEU A 225 -33.11 0.09 -28.50
C LEU A 225 -33.12 1.47 -27.83
N ILE A 226 -32.10 2.29 -28.08
CA ILE A 226 -32.01 3.65 -27.52
C ILE A 226 -33.19 4.49 -28.01
N ASN A 227 -33.48 4.45 -29.31
CA ASN A 227 -34.56 5.21 -29.92
C ASN A 227 -35.92 4.84 -29.31
N GLN A 228 -36.20 3.54 -29.15
CA GLN A 228 -37.44 3.07 -28.54
C GLN A 228 -37.59 3.57 -27.10
N ILE A 229 -36.52 3.52 -26.30
CA ILE A 229 -36.54 3.98 -24.90
C ILE A 229 -36.80 5.50 -24.85
N VAL A 230 -36.04 6.30 -25.62
CA VAL A 230 -36.11 7.76 -25.57
C VAL A 230 -37.46 8.28 -26.08
N THR A 231 -37.93 7.81 -27.23
CA THR A 231 -39.20 8.25 -27.83
C THR A 231 -40.41 7.85 -26.98
N SER A 232 -40.37 6.68 -26.33
CA SER A 232 -41.42 6.25 -25.41
C SER A 232 -41.51 7.15 -24.18
N PHE A 233 -40.39 7.50 -23.55
CA PHE A 233 -40.39 8.45 -22.42
C PHE A 233 -40.85 9.86 -22.82
N ALA A 234 -40.50 10.32 -24.03
CA ALA A 234 -40.94 11.60 -24.58
C ALA A 234 -42.45 11.65 -24.86
N SER A 235 -43.03 10.52 -25.27
CA SER A 235 -44.45 10.41 -25.63
C SER A 235 -45.37 10.19 -24.42
N GLU A 236 -44.84 9.69 -23.29
CA GLU A 236 -45.62 9.37 -22.09
C GLU A 236 -46.31 10.62 -21.48
N LYS A 237 -47.65 10.57 -21.37
CA LYS A 237 -48.47 11.70 -20.88
C LYS A 237 -48.27 11.98 -19.39
N THR A 238 -48.12 10.97 -18.54
CA THR A 238 -47.95 11.10 -17.08
C THR A 238 -46.91 10.12 -16.55
N TRP A 239 -45.89 10.62 -15.85
CA TRP A 239 -44.88 9.76 -15.21
C TRP A 239 -45.25 9.31 -13.79
N GLY A 240 -46.38 9.78 -13.24
CA GLY A 240 -46.80 9.43 -11.87
C GLY A 240 -45.87 9.98 -10.77
N LEU A 241 -45.11 11.04 -11.07
CA LEU A 241 -44.17 11.69 -10.15
C LEU A 241 -44.71 13.05 -9.69
N ASP A 242 -44.62 13.31 -8.39
CA ASP A 242 -44.92 14.62 -7.82
C ASP A 242 -43.68 15.53 -7.85
N TRP A 243 -43.85 16.79 -8.25
CA TRP A 243 -42.73 17.74 -8.32
C TRP A 243 -42.16 18.08 -6.95
N SER A 244 -42.98 18.12 -5.89
CA SER A 244 -42.52 18.39 -4.52
C SER A 244 -41.56 17.32 -4.00
N THR A 245 -41.73 16.07 -4.45
CA THR A 245 -40.89 14.92 -4.05
C THR A 245 -39.71 14.71 -4.98
N THR A 246 -39.71 15.30 -6.16
CA THR A 246 -38.63 15.16 -7.15
C THR A 246 -37.84 16.43 -7.40
N SER A 247 -38.24 17.61 -6.91
CA SER A 247 -37.57 18.88 -7.21
C SER A 247 -36.06 18.89 -6.85
N PRO A 248 -35.22 19.58 -7.64
CA PRO A 248 -33.78 19.65 -7.39
C PRO A 248 -33.45 20.26 -6.04
N THR A 249 -32.56 19.62 -5.28
CA THR A 249 -32.10 20.12 -3.97
C THR A 249 -30.59 19.98 -3.83
N ARG A 250 -29.91 21.00 -3.30
CA ARG A 250 -28.46 20.99 -3.04
C ARG A 250 -28.05 20.01 -1.95
N LEU A 251 -28.91 19.78 -0.98
CA LEU A 251 -28.75 18.76 0.05
C LEU A 251 -30.13 18.34 0.52
N TYR A 252 -30.36 17.04 0.59
CA TYR A 252 -31.60 16.46 1.12
C TYR A 252 -31.26 15.27 2.01
N ILE A 253 -31.83 15.29 3.22
CA ILE A 253 -31.65 14.26 4.24
C ILE A 253 -33.05 13.88 4.73
N SER A 254 -33.47 12.64 4.51
CA SER A 254 -34.77 12.16 5.01
C SER A 254 -34.69 11.73 6.48
N VAL A 255 -35.74 12.03 7.26
CA VAL A 255 -35.87 11.65 8.68
C VAL A 255 -36.38 10.21 8.76
N GLY A 256 -35.59 9.30 9.34
CA GLY A 256 -35.91 7.87 9.44
C GLY A 256 -34.84 6.92 8.91
N GLY A 257 -33.72 7.44 8.40
CA GLY A 257 -32.54 6.66 8.04
C GLY A 257 -31.80 7.22 6.82
N VAL A 258 -30.60 6.68 6.60
CA VAL A 258 -29.63 7.01 5.52
C VAL A 258 -30.13 6.54 4.13
N SER A 259 -31.45 6.52 3.91
CA SER A 259 -32.08 5.84 2.76
C SER A 259 -32.42 6.72 1.59
N GLN A 260 -32.73 8.00 1.78
CA GLN A 260 -32.86 8.95 0.67
C GLN A 260 -31.99 10.16 0.95
N PHE A 261 -30.79 10.12 0.37
CA PHE A 261 -29.87 11.24 0.36
C PHE A 261 -29.67 11.68 -1.08
N SER A 262 -29.37 12.96 -1.25
CA SER A 262 -28.97 13.56 -2.52
C SER A 262 -28.29 14.87 -2.18
N GLY A 263 -27.20 15.21 -2.86
CA GLY A 263 -26.65 16.55 -2.73
C GLY A 263 -25.66 16.90 -3.81
N PHE A 264 -25.66 18.18 -4.13
CA PHE A 264 -24.83 18.87 -5.09
C PHE A 264 -24.23 20.08 -4.36
N VAL A 265 -23.09 19.86 -3.70
CA VAL A 265 -22.47 20.82 -2.79
C VAL A 265 -21.47 21.71 -3.55
N THR A 266 -21.44 22.98 -3.18
CA THR A 266 -20.44 23.95 -3.67
C THR A 266 -19.35 24.19 -2.63
N LEU A 267 -18.10 24.02 -3.02
CA LEU A 267 -16.92 24.33 -2.21
C LEU A 267 -16.37 25.70 -2.61
N VAL A 268 -16.18 26.58 -1.63
CA VAL A 268 -15.55 27.89 -1.78
C VAL A 268 -14.28 27.90 -0.94
N GLY A 269 -13.12 27.88 -1.58
CA GLY A 269 -11.85 27.80 -0.88
C GLY A 269 -10.92 28.99 -1.10
N LYS A 270 -9.84 29.03 -0.32
CA LYS A 270 -8.79 30.06 -0.42
C LYS A 270 -7.39 29.43 -0.38
N VAL A 271 -6.53 29.80 -1.33
CA VAL A 271 -5.12 29.40 -1.40
C VAL A 271 -4.28 30.50 -0.77
N VAL A 272 -3.43 30.10 0.18
CA VAL A 272 -2.58 31.01 0.95
C VAL A 272 -1.14 30.49 1.03
N THR A 273 -0.19 31.37 1.36
CA THR A 273 1.20 31.01 1.67
C THR A 273 1.63 31.67 2.97
N TYR A 274 2.42 30.99 3.78
CA TYR A 274 2.89 31.53 5.05
C TYR A 274 4.09 32.48 4.85
N ASN A 275 3.93 33.74 5.21
CA ASN A 275 5.00 34.72 5.10
C ASN A 275 5.81 34.81 6.40
N LEU A 276 7.05 34.31 6.38
CA LEU A 276 7.95 34.31 7.54
C LEU A 276 8.26 35.71 8.09
N SER A 277 8.31 36.75 7.25
CA SER A 277 8.59 38.12 7.68
C SER A 277 7.40 38.79 8.35
N LYS A 278 6.17 38.49 7.91
CA LYS A 278 4.93 39.02 8.50
C LYS A 278 4.37 38.16 9.63
N GLY A 279 4.77 36.89 9.72
CA GLY A 279 4.22 35.91 10.66
C GLY A 279 2.77 35.51 10.38
N TRP A 280 2.25 35.77 9.16
CA TRP A 280 0.86 35.53 8.78
C TRP A 280 0.72 35.03 7.34
N TYR A 281 -0.46 34.50 7.03
CA TYR A 281 -0.81 33.96 5.70
C TYR A 281 -1.15 35.08 4.70
N ALA A 282 -0.58 34.99 3.50
CA ALA A 282 -0.88 35.86 2.36
C ALA A 282 -1.61 35.09 1.25
N PRO A 283 -2.58 35.68 0.54
CA PRO A 283 -3.27 35.01 -0.56
C PRO A 283 -2.35 34.78 -1.76
N VAL A 284 -2.59 33.69 -2.49
CA VAL A 284 -1.84 33.33 -3.70
C VAL A 284 -2.77 33.32 -4.91
N SER A 285 -2.49 34.19 -5.88
CA SER A 285 -3.28 34.32 -7.10
C SER A 285 -2.78 33.41 -8.22
N GLY A 286 -3.70 32.93 -9.07
CA GLY A 286 -3.37 32.12 -10.24
C GLY A 286 -2.86 30.71 -9.93
N ALA A 287 -3.12 30.20 -8.72
CA ALA A 287 -2.75 28.84 -8.33
C ALA A 287 -3.73 27.84 -8.95
N LEU A 288 -3.21 26.74 -9.50
CA LEU A 288 -3.95 25.58 -9.98
C LEU A 288 -4.40 24.74 -8.80
N VAL A 289 -5.71 24.70 -8.54
CA VAL A 289 -6.32 23.94 -7.45
C VAL A 289 -6.93 22.65 -8.01
N ARG A 290 -6.67 21.51 -7.35
CA ARG A 290 -7.32 20.24 -7.66
C ARG A 290 -8.13 19.75 -6.47
N VAL A 291 -9.37 19.36 -6.70
CA VAL A 291 -10.27 18.72 -5.73
C VAL A 291 -10.59 17.33 -6.23
N TYR A 292 -10.36 16.30 -5.42
CA TYR A 292 -10.58 14.91 -5.83
C TYR A 292 -10.91 14.02 -4.65
N ILE A 293 -11.49 12.85 -4.93
CA ILE A 293 -11.68 11.80 -3.95
C ILE A 293 -10.33 11.13 -3.69
N GLY A 294 -9.93 11.05 -2.42
CA GLY A 294 -8.64 10.48 -2.05
C GLY A 294 -8.52 10.22 -0.56
N GLN A 295 -7.32 9.78 -0.16
CA GLN A 295 -6.94 9.59 1.24
C GLN A 295 -5.84 10.56 1.62
N LEU A 296 -5.83 10.94 2.89
CA LEU A 296 -4.73 11.67 3.51
C LEU A 296 -4.00 10.70 4.45
N ASN A 297 -2.94 10.04 3.99
CA ASN A 297 -2.15 9.13 4.83
C ASN A 297 -0.69 8.95 4.35
N PRO A 298 0.31 9.55 5.01
CA PRO A 298 0.25 10.84 5.71
C PRO A 298 0.11 12.02 4.73
N TYR A 299 0.30 11.78 3.43
CA TYR A 299 0.16 12.76 2.34
C TYR A 299 -1.10 12.48 1.52
N ALA A 300 -1.47 13.44 0.67
CA ALA A 300 -2.59 13.30 -0.23
C ALA A 300 -2.29 12.24 -1.30
N SER A 301 -3.05 11.15 -1.31
CA SER A 301 -3.01 10.15 -2.37
C SER A 301 -4.30 10.24 -3.19
N PRO A 302 -4.22 10.61 -4.48
CA PRO A 302 -5.39 10.68 -5.34
C PRO A 302 -5.93 9.28 -5.66
N TYR A 303 -7.22 9.23 -5.96
CA TYR A 303 -7.81 8.09 -6.64
C TYR A 303 -7.02 7.77 -7.94
N PRO A 304 -6.80 6.48 -8.25
CA PRO A 304 -5.97 6.08 -9.39
C PRO A 304 -6.51 6.56 -10.75
N TYR A 305 -7.82 6.71 -10.89
CA TYR A 305 -8.41 7.19 -12.14
C TYR A 305 -8.09 8.70 -12.31
N PRO A 306 -7.38 9.09 -13.38
CA PRO A 306 -6.86 10.45 -13.50
C PRO A 306 -7.94 11.51 -13.71
N PHE A 307 -9.10 11.13 -14.24
CA PHE A 307 -10.17 12.06 -14.63
C PHE A 307 -11.13 12.43 -13.51
N ASN A 308 -11.02 11.82 -12.33
CA ASN A 308 -11.86 12.18 -11.17
C ASN A 308 -11.40 13.47 -10.44
N ARG A 309 -10.54 14.26 -11.09
CA ARG A 309 -9.89 15.44 -10.51
C ARG A 309 -10.54 16.70 -11.04
N ILE A 310 -11.26 17.40 -10.17
CA ILE A 310 -11.83 18.71 -10.50
C ILE A 310 -10.72 19.75 -10.42
N ILE A 311 -10.47 20.44 -11.53
CA ILE A 311 -9.40 21.43 -11.64
C ILE A 311 -10.01 22.82 -11.77
N THR A 312 -9.46 23.80 -11.05
CA THR A 312 -9.84 25.22 -11.13
C THR A 312 -8.63 26.12 -10.82
N PHE A 313 -8.74 27.42 -11.12
CA PHE A 313 -7.70 28.41 -10.80
C PHE A 313 -8.16 29.36 -9.70
N SER A 314 -7.22 29.80 -8.85
CA SER A 314 -7.50 30.84 -7.85
C SER A 314 -7.52 32.24 -8.47
N ASP A 315 -8.44 33.08 -7.98
CA ASP A 315 -8.60 34.47 -8.41
C ASP A 315 -7.50 35.41 -7.86
N ALA A 316 -7.65 36.73 -8.06
CA ALA A 316 -6.72 37.75 -7.54
C ALA A 316 -6.59 37.75 -6.00
N ASN A 317 -7.64 37.33 -5.29
CA ASN A 317 -7.70 37.24 -3.83
C ASN A 317 -7.30 35.85 -3.29
N GLY A 318 -6.88 34.95 -4.19
CA GLY A 318 -6.57 33.55 -3.90
C GLY A 318 -7.79 32.68 -3.65
N THR A 319 -9.00 33.11 -3.96
CA THR A 319 -10.24 32.33 -3.78
C THR A 319 -10.55 31.46 -5.01
N PHE A 320 -11.20 30.32 -4.78
CA PHE A 320 -11.64 29.40 -5.83
C PHE A 320 -13.00 28.80 -5.49
N VAL A 321 -13.74 28.39 -6.53
CA VAL A 321 -15.08 27.78 -6.38
C VAL A 321 -15.16 26.49 -7.20
N VAL A 322 -15.75 25.46 -6.59
CA VAL A 322 -16.00 24.15 -7.21
C VAL A 322 -17.43 23.70 -6.91
N HIS A 323 -18.20 23.36 -7.94
CA HIS A 323 -19.58 22.87 -7.83
C HIS A 323 -19.66 21.35 -7.97
N GLY A 324 -20.75 20.74 -7.51
CA GLY A 324 -21.08 19.34 -7.79
C GLY A 324 -20.28 18.33 -6.97
N LEU A 325 -19.95 18.66 -5.72
CA LEU A 325 -19.42 17.67 -4.79
C LEU A 325 -20.56 16.84 -4.19
N ALA A 326 -20.42 15.52 -4.27
CA ALA A 326 -21.33 14.61 -3.58
C ALA A 326 -21.10 14.66 -2.06
N PRO A 327 -22.17 14.69 -1.25
CA PRO A 327 -22.07 14.84 0.21
C PRO A 327 -21.67 13.53 0.94
N TYR A 328 -21.03 13.68 2.10
CA TYR A 328 -20.70 12.57 3.01
C TYR A 328 -21.97 12.05 3.73
N PRO A 329 -22.11 10.74 4.05
CA PRO A 329 -21.22 9.58 3.89
C PRO A 329 -21.34 8.78 2.58
N PHE A 330 -21.81 9.39 1.49
CA PHE A 330 -22.21 8.65 0.27
C PHE A 330 -21.13 8.60 -0.81
N ILE A 331 -19.91 8.98 -0.43
CA ILE A 331 -18.70 8.81 -1.23
C ILE A 331 -17.83 7.76 -0.53
N PRO A 332 -17.18 6.87 -1.28
CA PRO A 332 -16.55 5.70 -0.67
C PRO A 332 -15.29 6.05 0.17
N SER A 333 -14.58 7.16 -0.11
CA SER A 333 -13.43 7.62 0.71
C SER A 333 -13.80 8.38 2.00
N GLY A 334 -15.05 8.83 2.10
CA GLY A 334 -15.51 9.70 3.17
C GLY A 334 -15.04 11.17 3.13
N GLN A 335 -14.09 11.56 2.26
CA GLN A 335 -13.59 12.95 2.16
C GLN A 335 -13.07 13.28 0.76
N TYR A 336 -13.14 14.56 0.38
CA TYR A 336 -12.38 15.12 -0.73
C TYR A 336 -11.05 15.67 -0.24
N VAL A 337 -10.00 15.47 -1.01
CA VAL A 337 -8.68 16.03 -0.78
C VAL A 337 -8.49 17.20 -1.74
N ILE A 338 -7.83 18.25 -1.26
CA ILE A 338 -7.60 19.47 -2.04
C ILE A 338 -6.12 19.81 -2.03
N ASP A 339 -5.54 19.99 -3.20
CA ASP A 339 -4.17 20.47 -3.36
C ASP A 339 -4.10 21.68 -4.31
N ALA A 340 -3.04 22.46 -4.18
CA ALA A 340 -2.84 23.67 -4.96
C ALA A 340 -1.38 23.80 -5.40
N TRP A 341 -1.18 24.23 -6.64
CA TRP A 341 0.12 24.29 -7.31
C TRP A 341 0.28 25.60 -8.06
N MET A 342 1.48 26.16 -8.10
CA MET A 342 1.81 27.24 -9.02
C MET A 342 2.86 26.76 -10.01
N ILE A 343 2.51 26.83 -11.29
CA ILE A 343 3.37 26.37 -12.38
C ILE A 343 3.71 27.59 -13.23
N ASN A 344 4.99 27.79 -13.49
CA ASN A 344 5.45 28.86 -14.35
C ASN A 344 5.14 28.51 -15.82
N GLN A 345 4.38 29.38 -16.47
CA GLN A 345 3.86 29.14 -17.83
C GLN A 345 4.96 29.06 -18.90
N SER A 346 6.13 29.66 -18.66
CA SER A 346 7.21 29.75 -19.66
C SER A 346 8.11 28.51 -19.69
N ASN A 347 8.38 27.91 -18.52
CA ASN A 347 9.33 26.81 -18.38
C ASN A 347 8.70 25.53 -17.77
N GLY A 348 7.43 25.56 -17.37
CA GLY A 348 6.74 24.43 -16.76
C GLY A 348 7.19 24.08 -15.34
N ARG A 349 8.00 24.92 -14.69
CA ARG A 349 8.53 24.67 -13.34
C ARG A 349 7.45 24.87 -12.28
N ILE A 350 7.43 23.99 -11.29
CA ILE A 350 6.61 24.14 -10.08
C ILE A 350 7.29 25.16 -9.16
N GLU A 351 6.70 26.33 -9.00
CA GLU A 351 7.19 27.40 -8.11
C GLU A 351 6.64 27.26 -6.70
N TYR A 352 5.36 26.87 -6.57
CA TYR A 352 4.71 26.60 -5.30
C TYR A 352 4.07 25.21 -5.29
N ALA A 353 4.25 24.51 -4.17
CA ALA A 353 3.67 23.19 -3.91
C ALA A 353 2.90 23.18 -2.58
N PRO A 354 2.01 22.20 -2.36
CA PRO A 354 1.31 22.01 -1.09
C PRO A 354 2.29 21.86 0.08
N ASP A 355 2.03 22.59 1.16
CA ASP A 355 2.86 22.54 2.37
C ASP A 355 2.28 21.53 3.38
N TYR A 356 3.02 20.46 3.67
CA TYR A 356 2.73 19.49 4.74
C TYR A 356 3.50 19.79 6.04
N GLY A 357 4.21 20.91 6.08
CA GLY A 357 4.94 21.42 7.23
C GLY A 357 4.05 21.91 8.37
N ILE A 358 4.69 22.54 9.36
CA ILE A 358 4.03 23.03 10.58
C ILE A 358 3.04 24.15 10.28
N TYR A 359 3.34 25.00 9.30
CA TYR A 359 2.49 26.13 8.89
C TYR A 359 1.56 25.78 7.70
N GLY A 360 1.52 24.52 7.30
CA GLY A 360 0.72 24.04 6.18
C GLY A 360 -0.42 23.15 6.64
N ALA A 361 -0.38 21.89 6.22
CA ALA A 361 -1.38 20.87 6.49
C ALA A 361 -1.66 20.62 7.98
N LYS A 362 -0.69 20.90 8.87
CA LYS A 362 -0.88 20.78 10.33
C LYS A 362 -1.81 21.87 10.91
N VAL A 363 -1.94 23.02 10.23
CA VAL A 363 -2.86 24.10 10.60
C VAL A 363 -4.14 24.03 9.79
N PHE A 364 -4.01 23.86 8.47
CA PHE A 364 -5.13 23.73 7.55
C PHE A 364 -5.09 22.36 6.85
N PRO A 365 -5.79 21.35 7.39
CA PRO A 365 -5.85 20.04 6.78
C PRO A 365 -6.37 20.15 5.33
N PRO A 366 -5.67 19.56 4.33
CA PRO A 366 -6.04 19.65 2.92
C PRO A 366 -7.19 18.69 2.56
N SER A 367 -8.21 18.55 3.42
CA SER A 367 -9.37 17.70 3.18
C SER A 367 -10.68 18.37 3.61
N VAL A 368 -11.78 18.01 2.94
CA VAL A 368 -13.12 18.49 3.23
C VAL A 368 -14.13 17.34 3.14
N ALA A 369 -15.07 17.29 4.08
CA ALA A 369 -16.19 16.35 4.10
C ALA A 369 -17.50 17.13 3.90
N PRO A 370 -18.06 17.18 2.69
CA PRO A 370 -19.19 18.05 2.40
C PRO A 370 -20.46 17.61 3.15
N PHE A 371 -20.95 18.47 4.02
CA PHE A 371 -22.14 18.24 4.85
C PHE A 371 -23.14 19.40 4.82
N ALA A 372 -22.75 20.55 4.27
CA ALA A 372 -23.60 21.71 4.03
C ALA A 372 -23.71 22.01 2.52
N PRO A 373 -24.75 22.75 2.07
CA PRO A 373 -24.86 23.17 0.67
C PRO A 373 -23.67 24.00 0.16
N TYR A 374 -22.99 24.72 1.07
CA TYR A 374 -21.79 25.49 0.82
C TYR A 374 -20.73 25.15 1.85
N GLU A 375 -19.57 24.69 1.39
CA GLU A 375 -18.43 24.33 2.22
C GLU A 375 -17.27 25.30 2.01
N LYS A 376 -16.43 25.47 3.04
CA LYS A 376 -15.25 26.34 2.98
C LYS A 376 -13.98 25.60 3.32
N ALA A 377 -12.92 25.83 2.55
CA ALA A 377 -11.61 25.24 2.80
C ALA A 377 -10.48 26.28 2.60
N THR A 378 -9.39 26.15 3.36
CA THR A 378 -8.17 26.95 3.15
C THR A 378 -7.02 26.00 2.91
N ILE A 379 -6.16 26.29 1.92
CA ILE A 379 -5.02 25.45 1.57
C ILE A 379 -3.76 26.29 1.58
N SER A 380 -2.71 25.76 2.22
CA SER A 380 -1.41 26.42 2.30
C SER A 380 -0.45 25.86 1.25
N VAL A 381 0.23 26.75 0.54
CA VAL A 381 1.30 26.42 -0.42
C VAL A 381 2.59 27.12 -0.02
N MET A 382 3.72 26.50 -0.33
CA MET A 382 5.05 27.04 -0.05
C MET A 382 5.87 27.19 -1.34
N PRO A 383 6.78 28.17 -1.43
CA PRO A 383 7.74 28.24 -2.53
C PRO A 383 8.69 27.04 -2.46
N CYS A 384 9.03 26.42 -3.59
CA CYS A 384 9.83 25.19 -3.57
C CYS A 384 10.77 25.02 -4.78
N TYR A 385 11.75 24.14 -4.61
CA TYR A 385 12.35 23.38 -5.70
C TYR A 385 11.87 21.92 -5.61
N SER A 386 11.74 21.24 -6.76
CA SER A 386 11.30 19.86 -6.82
C SER A 386 12.46 18.90 -6.97
N VAL A 387 12.35 17.72 -6.33
CA VAL A 387 13.25 16.59 -6.50
C VAL A 387 12.44 15.41 -7.01
N THR A 388 12.76 14.95 -8.22
CA THR A 388 12.08 13.82 -8.87
C THR A 388 12.86 12.54 -8.61
N LEU A 389 12.18 11.57 -8.00
CA LEU A 389 12.69 10.25 -7.65
C LEU A 389 11.95 9.20 -8.47
N PHE A 390 12.69 8.29 -9.10
CA PHE A 390 12.13 7.16 -9.86
C PHE A 390 12.39 5.84 -9.14
N ASP A 391 11.77 4.78 -9.65
CA ASP A 391 11.89 3.39 -9.16
C ASP A 391 11.53 3.24 -7.68
N LEU A 392 10.52 3.97 -7.21
CA LEU A 392 10.00 3.85 -5.84
C LEU A 392 9.15 2.57 -5.67
N VAL A 393 9.83 1.43 -5.57
CA VAL A 393 9.24 0.10 -5.35
C VAL A 393 9.70 -0.49 -4.02
N ASP A 394 9.03 -1.55 -3.54
CA ASP A 394 9.54 -2.35 -2.43
C ASP A 394 10.75 -3.16 -2.90
N PRO A 395 11.97 -2.91 -2.39
CA PRO A 395 13.18 -3.58 -2.88
C PRO A 395 13.21 -5.08 -2.56
N TRP A 396 12.41 -5.57 -1.60
CA TRP A 396 12.40 -6.99 -1.24
C TRP A 396 11.49 -7.85 -2.13
N SER A 397 10.42 -7.26 -2.68
CA SER A 397 9.49 -7.99 -3.55
C SER A 397 9.54 -7.52 -5.00
N GLY A 398 10.18 -6.38 -5.27
CA GLY A 398 10.14 -5.71 -6.57
C GLY A 398 8.73 -5.21 -6.92
N ARG A 399 7.78 -5.13 -5.98
CA ARG A 399 6.41 -4.68 -6.26
C ARG A 399 6.29 -3.17 -6.05
N PRO A 400 5.44 -2.47 -6.83
CA PRO A 400 4.92 -1.17 -6.43
C PRO A 400 4.26 -1.27 -5.04
N LEU A 401 4.24 -0.15 -4.31
CA LEU A 401 3.75 -0.14 -2.92
C LEU A 401 2.22 -0.33 -2.84
N ILE A 402 1.54 0.01 -3.92
CA ILE A 402 0.12 -0.26 -4.16
C ILE A 402 -0.06 -0.69 -5.62
N ILE A 403 -0.96 -1.64 -5.90
CA ILE A 403 -1.36 -2.00 -7.26
C ILE A 403 -2.88 -1.79 -7.37
N PRO A 404 -3.37 -0.84 -8.19
CA PRO A 404 -4.79 -0.60 -8.38
C PRO A 404 -5.44 -1.78 -9.11
N ASP A 405 -6.67 -2.10 -8.74
CA ASP A 405 -7.54 -2.91 -9.58
C ASP A 405 -8.00 -2.02 -10.75
N PRO A 406 -7.73 -2.39 -12.01
CA PRO A 406 -8.15 -1.61 -13.16
C PRO A 406 -9.66 -1.69 -13.42
N ARG A 407 -10.36 -2.62 -12.76
CA ARG A 407 -11.82 -2.72 -12.78
C ARG A 407 -12.44 -1.59 -11.95
N PRO A 408 -13.75 -1.31 -12.09
CA PRO A 408 -14.46 -0.35 -11.25
C PRO A 408 -14.13 -0.53 -9.76
N PHE A 409 -13.58 0.54 -9.21
CA PHE A 409 -12.87 0.51 -7.94
C PHE A 409 -13.83 0.84 -6.79
N SER A 410 -13.83 0.04 -5.72
CA SER A 410 -14.54 0.33 -4.45
C SER A 410 -13.60 0.87 -3.38
N TYR A 411 -13.75 2.16 -3.05
CA TYR A 411 -12.92 2.86 -2.07
C TYR A 411 -13.31 2.46 -0.64
N GLY A 412 -12.69 1.40 -0.12
CA GLY A 412 -12.84 0.90 1.24
C GLY A 412 -11.61 0.10 1.66
N ILE A 413 -11.38 -0.07 2.96
CA ILE A 413 -10.28 -0.90 3.46
C ILE A 413 -10.54 -2.35 3.00
N GLY A 414 -9.75 -2.84 2.04
CA GLY A 414 -9.82 -4.22 1.53
C GLY A 414 -10.57 -4.42 0.21
N THR A 415 -11.10 -3.38 -0.43
CA THR A 415 -11.73 -3.45 -1.77
C THR A 415 -11.04 -2.51 -2.76
N GLY A 416 -11.06 -2.83 -4.06
CA GLY A 416 -10.55 -1.97 -5.14
C GLY A 416 -9.03 -2.00 -5.41
N TRP A 417 -8.24 -2.68 -4.58
CA TRP A 417 -6.80 -2.79 -4.82
C TRP A 417 -6.39 -4.25 -5.01
N PHE A 418 -5.54 -4.52 -5.99
CA PHE A 418 -4.91 -5.83 -6.08
C PHE A 418 -3.78 -6.00 -5.06
N PHE A 419 -3.06 -4.93 -4.75
CA PHE A 419 -2.02 -4.93 -3.72
C PHE A 419 -2.08 -3.68 -2.85
N ILE A 420 -2.03 -3.82 -1.51
CA ILE A 420 -1.92 -2.70 -0.57
C ILE A 420 -0.85 -2.99 0.47
N GLN A 421 0.33 -2.41 0.32
CA GLN A 421 1.35 -2.37 1.39
C GLN A 421 1.44 -0.96 1.97
N GLY A 422 1.47 0.03 1.08
CA GLY A 422 1.68 1.43 1.37
C GLY A 422 3.16 1.79 1.47
N GLY A 423 3.45 3.09 1.38
CA GLY A 423 4.77 3.60 1.70
C GLY A 423 4.80 5.11 1.89
N ILE A 424 5.79 5.55 2.64
CA ILE A 424 5.91 6.93 3.09
C ILE A 424 7.26 7.47 2.66
N LEU A 425 7.22 8.52 1.84
CA LEU A 425 8.39 9.26 1.39
C LEU A 425 8.63 10.43 2.35
N ILE A 426 9.70 10.37 3.13
CA ILE A 426 9.97 11.29 4.24
C ILE A 426 11.11 12.22 3.84
N PRO A 427 10.84 13.49 3.51
CA PRO A 427 11.88 14.49 3.41
C PRO A 427 12.40 14.89 4.79
N GLN A 428 13.70 15.10 4.88
CA GLN A 428 14.39 15.57 6.08
C GLN A 428 15.28 16.76 5.75
N ASP A 429 15.42 17.68 6.71
CA ASP A 429 16.51 18.63 6.67
C ASP A 429 17.82 17.90 6.98
N PHE A 430 18.78 17.98 6.06
CA PHE A 430 20.04 17.24 6.14
C PHE A 430 20.87 17.65 7.37
N ASN A 431 20.85 18.93 7.75
CA ASN A 431 21.69 19.45 8.82
C ASN A 431 21.16 19.05 10.21
N THR A 432 19.85 19.18 10.42
CA THR A 432 19.20 18.87 11.70
C THR A 432 18.81 17.39 11.82
N ARG A 433 18.72 16.66 10.70
CA ARG A 433 18.23 15.27 10.61
C ARG A 433 16.82 15.08 11.16
N GLY A 434 16.04 16.17 11.17
CA GLY A 434 14.67 16.23 11.66
C GLY A 434 13.68 16.59 10.56
N ASP A 435 12.43 16.74 10.97
CA ASP A 435 11.36 17.17 10.08
C ASP A 435 11.58 18.64 9.64
N PRO A 436 11.59 18.92 8.33
CA PRO A 436 11.71 20.29 7.84
C PRO A 436 10.46 21.11 8.22
N LEU A 437 10.65 22.40 8.46
CA LEU A 437 9.55 23.32 8.82
C LEU A 437 8.49 23.42 7.71
N PHE A 438 8.95 23.38 6.46
CA PHE A 438 8.17 23.46 5.24
C PHE A 438 8.63 22.35 4.30
N TYR A 439 7.69 21.55 3.83
CA TYR A 439 7.98 20.51 2.85
C TYR A 439 6.71 20.05 2.16
N GLY A 440 6.87 19.51 0.97
CA GLY A 440 5.79 18.94 0.18
C GLY A 440 6.18 17.57 -0.32
N VAL A 441 5.20 16.71 -0.54
CA VAL A 441 5.41 15.39 -1.13
C VAL A 441 4.25 15.11 -2.08
N TYR A 442 4.57 14.68 -3.30
CA TYR A 442 3.62 14.06 -4.22
C TYR A 442 4.07 12.63 -4.47
N PHE A 443 3.34 11.67 -3.90
CA PHE A 443 3.65 10.26 -4.03
C PHE A 443 2.36 9.43 -3.97
N ASN A 444 1.89 8.98 -5.13
CA ASN A 444 0.63 8.24 -5.27
C ASN A 444 0.78 6.73 -4.99
N GLN A 445 2.00 6.24 -4.80
CA GLN A 445 2.38 4.88 -4.38
C GLN A 445 2.11 3.76 -5.41
N PHE A 446 1.23 3.98 -6.39
CA PHE A 446 0.98 3.04 -7.49
C PHE A 446 1.90 3.29 -8.69
N GLU A 447 2.31 4.53 -8.95
CA GLU A 447 3.38 4.83 -9.89
C GLU A 447 4.73 4.78 -9.15
N PRO A 448 5.80 4.25 -9.78
CA PRO A 448 7.13 4.18 -9.18
C PRO A 448 7.84 5.55 -9.20
N ILE A 449 7.11 6.67 -9.11
CA ILE A 449 7.62 8.04 -9.19
C ILE A 449 7.14 8.83 -7.97
N GLY A 450 8.04 9.59 -7.36
CA GLY A 450 7.71 10.49 -6.27
C GLY A 450 8.41 11.83 -6.43
N LEU A 451 7.70 12.90 -6.08
CA LEU A 451 8.24 14.25 -6.03
C LEU A 451 8.34 14.70 -4.58
N VAL A 452 9.48 15.25 -4.22
CA VAL A 452 9.70 15.92 -2.94
C VAL A 452 9.93 17.39 -3.19
N PHE A 453 9.31 18.23 -2.37
CA PHE A 453 9.42 19.68 -2.44
C PHE A 453 10.04 20.20 -1.14
N LEU A 454 11.07 21.03 -1.28
CA LEU A 454 11.75 21.70 -0.17
C LEU A 454 11.95 23.18 -0.50
N LEU A 455 12.13 23.99 0.54
CA LEU A 455 12.41 25.42 0.38
C LEU A 455 13.72 25.66 -0.40
N PRO A 456 13.77 26.63 -1.33
CA PRO A 456 15.01 27.03 -1.98
C PRO A 456 16.12 27.34 -0.96
N LYS A 457 17.37 27.04 -1.31
CA LYS A 457 18.56 27.25 -0.46
C LYS A 457 18.61 26.40 0.82
N THR A 458 17.81 25.33 0.91
CA THR A 458 17.90 24.34 1.99
C THR A 458 18.54 23.04 1.51
N ARG A 459 19.22 22.34 2.43
CA ARG A 459 19.79 21.02 2.15
C ARG A 459 18.82 19.93 2.58
N GLY A 460 18.43 19.10 1.62
CA GLY A 460 17.49 18.01 1.84
C GLY A 460 18.15 16.64 1.89
N ALA A 461 17.49 15.72 2.58
CA ALA A 461 17.62 14.28 2.43
C ALA A 461 16.22 13.68 2.23
N VAL A 462 16.14 12.51 1.59
CA VAL A 462 14.87 11.79 1.43
C VAL A 462 15.04 10.35 1.83
N MET A 463 14.02 9.80 2.49
CA MET A 463 13.94 8.38 2.82
C MET A 463 12.60 7.79 2.38
N LEU A 464 12.60 6.51 2.01
CA LEU A 464 11.38 5.75 1.75
C LEU A 464 11.23 4.65 2.81
N LYS A 465 10.13 4.70 3.56
CA LYS A 465 9.70 3.59 4.43
C LYS A 465 8.56 2.83 3.76
N THR A 466 8.67 1.52 3.69
CA THR A 466 7.57 0.65 3.22
C THR A 466 6.58 0.40 4.37
N GLY A 467 5.29 0.28 4.04
CA GLY A 467 4.19 0.17 5.00
C GLY A 467 3.45 1.49 5.25
N GLY A 468 2.41 1.46 6.10
CA GLY A 468 1.59 2.63 6.47
C GLY A 468 0.12 2.55 6.04
N LEU A 469 -0.26 1.53 5.27
CA LEU A 469 -1.66 1.23 4.92
C LEU A 469 -2.12 -0.07 5.59
N ALA A 470 -2.16 -1.18 4.84
CA ALA A 470 -2.57 -2.48 5.39
C ALA A 470 -1.45 -3.18 6.21
N THR A 471 -0.23 -2.63 6.18
CA THR A 471 0.92 -3.14 6.93
C THR A 471 1.51 -2.04 7.81
N PRO A 472 2.05 -2.37 9.01
CA PRO A 472 2.75 -1.39 9.83
C PRO A 472 3.94 -0.78 9.08
N VAL A 473 4.21 0.50 9.32
CA VAL A 473 5.38 1.18 8.76
C VAL A 473 6.64 0.48 9.26
N GLY A 474 7.52 0.12 8.33
CA GLY A 474 8.81 -0.47 8.66
C GLY A 474 9.64 0.44 9.58
N ASN A 475 10.30 -0.16 10.58
CA ASN A 475 11.15 0.59 11.52
C ASN A 475 12.27 1.33 10.78
N TRP A 476 12.86 0.67 9.78
CA TRP A 476 14.00 1.16 9.01
C TRP A 476 13.61 1.54 7.58
N PRO A 477 14.23 2.58 7.01
CA PRO A 477 14.01 2.96 5.62
C PRO A 477 14.53 1.89 4.65
N SER A 478 13.74 1.63 3.61
CA SER A 478 14.08 0.78 2.47
C SER A 478 14.95 1.48 1.43
N MET A 479 14.91 2.82 1.40
CA MET A 479 15.77 3.67 0.58
C MET A 479 16.11 4.95 1.34
N VAL A 480 17.35 5.41 1.14
CA VAL A 480 17.89 6.66 1.68
C VAL A 480 18.64 7.35 0.54
N PHE A 481 18.35 8.62 0.33
CA PHE A 481 19.06 9.46 -0.64
C PHE A 481 19.67 10.67 0.06
N VAL A 482 21.00 10.67 0.16
CA VAL A 482 21.82 11.67 0.86
C VAL A 482 23.03 12.16 0.05
N ASN A 483 23.20 11.65 -1.18
CA ASN A 483 24.32 11.98 -2.06
C ASN A 483 25.67 11.65 -1.39
N SER A 484 25.85 10.37 -1.07
CA SER A 484 27.05 9.89 -0.37
C SER A 484 28.26 9.77 -1.29
N SER A 485 29.45 9.82 -0.68
CA SER A 485 30.72 9.53 -1.35
C SER A 485 31.64 8.76 -0.42
N ILE A 486 32.71 8.16 -0.95
CA ILE A 486 33.72 7.44 -0.14
C ILE A 486 34.32 8.36 0.95
N THR A 487 34.50 9.65 0.63
CA THR A 487 35.02 10.66 1.58
C THR A 487 33.99 11.11 2.60
N HIS A 488 32.71 11.13 2.23
CA HIS A 488 31.59 11.53 3.06
C HIS A 488 30.48 10.47 3.01
N PRO A 489 30.63 9.34 3.73
CA PRO A 489 29.67 8.22 3.65
C PRO A 489 28.28 8.55 4.20
N GLU A 490 28.16 9.55 5.09
CA GLU A 490 26.86 10.02 5.58
C GLU A 490 26.13 10.97 4.61
N GLY A 491 26.74 11.28 3.46
CA GLY A 491 26.20 12.21 2.49
C GLY A 491 26.58 13.68 2.74
N VAL A 492 26.19 14.52 1.79
CA VAL A 492 26.27 16.00 1.89
C VAL A 492 24.90 16.66 1.77
N GLY A 493 23.85 15.86 1.52
CA GLY A 493 22.52 16.31 1.16
C GLY A 493 22.47 16.83 -0.28
N PHE A 494 21.27 16.92 -0.83
CA PHE A 494 21.07 17.65 -2.09
C PHE A 494 20.71 19.11 -1.78
N TYR A 495 21.15 20.01 -2.66
CA TYR A 495 20.98 21.45 -2.52
C TYR A 495 20.64 22.05 -3.88
N SER A 496 19.68 22.96 -3.91
CA SER A 496 19.35 23.73 -5.10
C SER A 496 18.89 25.14 -4.73
N ASP A 497 19.24 26.10 -5.58
CA ASP A 497 18.77 27.48 -5.52
C ASP A 497 17.51 27.69 -6.38
N GLY A 498 16.56 26.74 -6.28
CA GLY A 498 15.30 26.77 -7.01
C GLY A 498 15.20 25.83 -8.21
N GLU A 499 16.32 25.43 -8.81
CA GLU A 499 16.31 24.53 -9.96
C GLU A 499 15.84 23.11 -9.60
N PRO A 500 15.00 22.48 -10.43
CA PRO A 500 14.52 21.12 -10.18
C PRO A 500 15.66 20.12 -10.31
N ILE A 501 15.68 19.12 -9.43
CA ILE A 501 16.64 18.01 -9.46
C ILE A 501 15.94 16.76 -9.95
N THR A 502 16.39 16.20 -11.07
CA THR A 502 15.89 14.92 -11.58
C THR A 502 16.93 13.84 -11.33
N LEU A 503 16.57 12.83 -10.52
CA LEU A 503 17.48 11.75 -10.21
C LEU A 503 17.50 10.72 -11.34
N THR A 504 18.55 10.71 -12.15
CA THR A 504 18.77 9.63 -13.13
C THR A 504 19.42 8.43 -12.47
N MET A 505 19.14 7.21 -12.95
CA MET A 505 19.72 5.96 -12.43
C MET A 505 19.40 5.74 -10.94
N SER A 506 18.14 5.93 -10.61
CA SER A 506 17.63 5.98 -9.23
C SER A 506 17.99 4.74 -8.41
N SER A 507 17.64 3.53 -8.86
CA SER A 507 17.92 2.29 -8.10
C SER A 507 19.42 2.10 -7.81
N PHE A 508 20.29 2.43 -8.76
CA PHE A 508 21.74 2.34 -8.58
C PHE A 508 22.24 3.33 -7.52
N ARG A 509 21.75 4.57 -7.55
CA ARG A 509 22.10 5.61 -6.58
C ARG A 509 21.59 5.28 -5.18
N TYR A 510 20.37 4.75 -5.05
CA TYR A 510 19.82 4.30 -3.76
C TYR A 510 20.63 3.15 -3.18
N ALA A 511 20.98 2.16 -4.01
CA ALA A 511 21.83 1.05 -3.60
C ALA A 511 23.22 1.53 -3.15
N THR A 512 23.82 2.47 -3.89
CA THR A 512 25.13 3.05 -3.58
C THR A 512 25.10 3.84 -2.26
N ASP A 513 24.09 4.69 -2.07
CA ASP A 513 23.94 5.48 -0.84
C ASP A 513 23.75 4.59 0.39
N LEU A 514 22.87 3.59 0.29
CA LEU A 514 22.68 2.62 1.37
C LEU A 514 23.93 1.77 1.62
N TYR A 515 24.64 1.36 0.57
CA TYR A 515 25.86 0.57 0.69
C TYR A 515 26.97 1.36 1.39
N LEU A 516 27.29 2.58 0.94
CA LEU A 516 28.34 3.40 1.53
C LEU A 516 28.02 3.76 2.99
N LEU A 517 26.75 4.09 3.27
CA LEU A 517 26.28 4.36 4.62
C LEU A 517 26.41 3.12 5.52
N SER A 518 25.98 1.95 5.05
CA SER A 518 26.06 0.70 5.80
C SER A 518 27.49 0.25 6.00
N TYR A 519 28.33 0.37 4.98
CA TYR A 519 29.74 0.01 5.02
C TYR A 519 30.49 0.85 6.04
N ALA A 520 30.36 2.18 6.01
CA ALA A 520 31.03 3.07 6.96
C ALA A 520 30.58 2.87 8.42
N ARG A 521 29.29 2.59 8.63
CA ARG A 521 28.76 2.26 9.97
C ARG A 521 29.25 0.90 10.46
N TYR A 522 29.30 -0.10 9.58
CA TYR A 522 29.82 -1.43 9.90
C TYR A 522 31.32 -1.42 10.16
N THR A 523 32.13 -0.71 9.36
CA THR A 523 33.58 -0.62 9.57
C THR A 523 33.89 -0.05 10.95
N SER A 524 33.20 1.02 11.37
CA SER A 524 33.33 1.60 12.70
C SER A 524 33.01 0.63 13.85
N LEU A 525 32.17 -0.38 13.63
CA LEU A 525 31.87 -1.45 14.61
C LEU A 525 32.92 -2.57 14.54
N SER A 526 33.24 -3.00 13.33
CA SER A 526 34.12 -4.14 13.06
C SER A 526 35.57 -3.89 13.50
N GLU A 527 36.06 -2.66 13.37
CA GLU A 527 37.37 -2.22 13.88
C GLU A 527 37.45 -2.29 15.41
N ARG A 528 36.28 -2.25 16.08
CA ARG A 528 36.15 -2.31 17.54
C ARG A 528 35.73 -3.70 18.04
N GLY A 529 35.90 -4.73 17.23
CA GLY A 529 35.65 -6.13 17.59
C GLY A 529 34.19 -6.60 17.48
N ALA A 530 33.25 -5.72 17.11
CA ALA A 530 31.85 -6.09 16.90
C ALA A 530 31.63 -6.52 15.43
N ARG A 531 31.82 -7.81 15.15
CA ARG A 531 31.67 -8.38 13.80
C ARG A 531 30.45 -9.30 13.67
N ASN A 532 29.86 -9.31 12.48
CA ASN A 532 28.77 -10.20 12.12
C ASN A 532 29.00 -10.78 10.72
N LEU A 533 29.17 -12.11 10.64
CA LEU A 533 29.45 -12.82 9.38
C LEU A 533 28.34 -12.64 8.33
N ASN A 534 27.08 -12.57 8.76
CA ASN A 534 25.97 -12.38 7.84
C ASN A 534 25.99 -10.97 7.23
N LEU A 535 26.35 -9.94 8.00
CA LEU A 535 26.50 -8.58 7.49
C LEU A 535 27.67 -8.46 6.50
N GLU A 536 28.80 -9.13 6.77
CA GLU A 536 29.94 -9.16 5.85
C GLU A 536 29.58 -9.83 4.51
N TYR A 537 28.85 -10.94 4.56
CA TYR A 537 28.33 -11.61 3.37
C TYR A 537 27.39 -10.69 2.56
N GLN A 538 26.43 -10.04 3.22
CA GLN A 538 25.48 -9.13 2.57
C GLN A 538 26.18 -7.90 1.95
N LEU A 539 27.17 -7.32 2.64
CA LEU A 539 27.98 -6.21 2.12
C LEU A 539 28.77 -6.63 0.87
N ASN A 540 29.33 -7.84 0.86
CA ASN A 540 30.07 -8.35 -0.28
C ASN A 540 29.17 -8.61 -1.50
N GLU A 541 28.01 -9.25 -1.30
CA GLU A 541 27.04 -9.44 -2.39
C GLU A 541 26.50 -8.10 -2.91
N THR A 542 26.24 -7.12 -2.04
CA THR A 542 25.85 -5.76 -2.47
C THR A 542 26.92 -5.16 -3.38
N ASN A 543 28.19 -5.20 -2.98
CA ASN A 543 29.30 -4.66 -3.77
C ASN A 543 29.45 -5.38 -5.12
N LYS A 544 29.29 -6.72 -5.14
CA LYS A 544 29.31 -7.53 -6.37
C LYS A 544 28.26 -7.07 -7.37
N TYR A 545 26.99 -6.93 -6.96
CA TYR A 545 25.92 -6.48 -7.87
C TYR A 545 26.06 -5.01 -8.28
N LEU A 546 26.59 -4.14 -7.42
CA LEU A 546 26.94 -2.77 -7.81
C LEU A 546 28.00 -2.72 -8.91
N ASN A 547 29.03 -3.58 -8.83
CA ASN A 547 30.05 -3.67 -9.87
C ASN A 547 29.49 -4.25 -11.17
N LEU A 548 28.65 -5.28 -11.11
CA LEU A 548 27.97 -5.82 -12.29
C LEU A 548 27.05 -4.78 -12.97
N ALA A 549 26.33 -3.97 -12.17
CA ALA A 549 25.55 -2.86 -12.69
C ALA A 549 26.47 -1.84 -13.39
N LYS A 550 27.56 -1.44 -12.75
CA LYS A 550 28.53 -0.51 -13.34
C LYS A 550 29.10 -1.02 -14.67
N ASP A 551 29.51 -2.28 -14.73
CA ASP A 551 30.02 -2.92 -15.95
C ASP A 551 28.95 -2.95 -17.06
N ALA A 552 27.69 -3.21 -16.72
CA ALA A 552 26.58 -3.18 -17.67
C ALA A 552 26.31 -1.77 -18.20
N LEU A 553 26.43 -0.75 -17.34
CA LEU A 553 26.31 0.66 -17.72
C LEU A 553 27.44 1.08 -18.66
N ASP A 554 28.68 0.69 -18.37
CA ASP A 554 29.85 0.97 -19.21
C ASP A 554 29.72 0.31 -20.59
N ARG A 555 29.07 -0.87 -20.65
CA ARG A 555 28.71 -1.57 -21.90
C ARG A 555 27.43 -1.06 -22.57
N LYS A 556 26.76 -0.04 -22.01
CA LYS A 556 25.47 0.50 -22.47
C LYS A 556 24.33 -0.52 -22.52
N ASN A 557 24.40 -1.58 -21.74
CA ASN A 557 23.32 -2.57 -21.61
C ASN A 557 22.37 -2.15 -20.49
N TYR A 558 21.44 -1.24 -20.82
CA TYR A 558 20.52 -0.64 -19.85
C TYR A 558 19.55 -1.64 -19.20
N SER A 559 19.12 -2.68 -19.93
CA SER A 559 18.20 -3.69 -19.39
C SER A 559 18.86 -4.48 -18.25
N ASN A 560 20.09 -4.94 -18.44
CA ASN A 560 20.82 -5.63 -17.38
C ASN A 560 21.26 -4.66 -16.27
N PHE A 561 21.62 -3.42 -16.61
CA PHE A 561 21.92 -2.39 -15.62
C PHE A 561 20.78 -2.18 -14.62
N GLU A 562 19.55 -2.04 -15.09
CA GLU A 562 18.37 -1.84 -14.24
C GLU A 562 18.12 -3.06 -13.34
N LYS A 563 18.16 -4.28 -13.91
CA LYS A 563 18.00 -5.54 -13.16
C LYS A 563 19.06 -5.69 -12.06
N TYR A 564 20.34 -5.46 -12.38
CA TYR A 564 21.42 -5.52 -11.39
C TYR A 564 21.31 -4.43 -10.33
N SER A 565 20.87 -3.23 -10.71
CA SER A 565 20.66 -2.13 -9.78
C SER A 565 19.53 -2.42 -8.78
N LEU A 566 18.44 -3.04 -9.23
CA LEU A 566 17.36 -3.49 -8.35
C LEU A 566 17.83 -4.59 -7.39
N THR A 567 18.57 -5.59 -7.88
CA THR A 567 19.14 -6.65 -7.01
C THR A 567 20.16 -6.07 -6.01
N ALA A 568 21.00 -5.12 -6.43
CA ALA A 568 21.94 -4.43 -5.55
C ALA A 568 21.21 -3.64 -4.46
N TRP A 569 20.12 -2.94 -4.82
CA TRP A 569 19.30 -2.20 -3.87
C TRP A 569 18.60 -3.13 -2.86
N ALA A 570 18.09 -4.28 -3.32
CA ALA A 570 17.50 -5.30 -2.44
C ALA A 570 18.49 -5.78 -1.37
N TRP A 571 19.73 -6.08 -1.77
CA TRP A 571 20.80 -6.44 -0.83
C TRP A 571 21.21 -5.28 0.08
N ALA A 572 21.38 -4.08 -0.46
CA ALA A 572 21.76 -2.89 0.32
C ALA A 572 20.72 -2.56 1.39
N SER A 573 19.43 -2.61 1.04
CA SER A 573 18.31 -2.43 1.96
C SER A 573 18.31 -3.49 3.06
N ARG A 574 18.49 -4.77 2.70
CA ARG A 574 18.55 -5.87 3.69
C ARG A 574 19.76 -5.79 4.61
N THR A 575 20.89 -5.31 4.09
CA THR A 575 22.10 -5.02 4.87
C THR A 575 21.81 -3.93 5.90
N TYR A 576 21.16 -2.83 5.50
CA TYR A 576 20.81 -1.74 6.41
C TYR A 576 19.80 -2.19 7.48
N GLU A 577 18.77 -2.94 7.09
CA GLU A 577 17.77 -3.53 7.99
C GLU A 577 18.42 -4.47 9.03
N SER A 578 19.46 -5.21 8.65
CA SER A 578 20.18 -6.13 9.55
C SER A 578 21.22 -5.39 10.41
N LEU A 579 21.80 -4.30 9.91
CA LEU A 579 22.84 -3.52 10.59
C LEU A 579 22.27 -2.63 11.70
N MET A 580 21.09 -2.01 11.50
CA MET A 580 20.53 -1.10 12.49
C MET A 580 20.18 -1.80 13.82
N PRO A 581 19.54 -2.98 13.84
CA PRO A 581 19.37 -3.76 15.07
C PRO A 581 20.71 -4.10 15.73
N PHE A 582 21.76 -4.39 14.95
CA PHE A 582 23.10 -4.65 15.50
C PHE A 582 23.70 -3.41 16.21
N ILE A 583 23.49 -2.22 15.66
CA ILE A 583 23.83 -0.94 16.31
C ILE A 583 22.98 -0.72 17.57
N ASP A 584 21.67 -0.92 17.46
CA ASP A 584 20.72 -0.73 18.56
C ASP A 584 20.98 -1.69 19.72
N ASP A 585 21.32 -2.94 19.45
CA ASP A 585 21.65 -3.95 20.47
C ASP A 585 22.93 -3.56 21.22
N SER A 586 23.91 -2.99 20.53
CA SER A 586 25.08 -2.37 21.17
C SER A 586 24.66 -1.18 22.05
N GLY A 587 23.75 -0.32 21.59
CA GLY A 587 23.23 0.79 22.38
C GLY A 587 22.44 0.33 23.62
N LYS A 588 21.50 -0.60 23.47
CA LYS A 588 20.64 -1.11 24.54
C LYS A 588 21.43 -1.86 25.62
N SER A 589 22.40 -2.68 25.23
CA SER A 589 23.30 -3.35 26.18
C SER A 589 24.09 -2.32 27.00
N SER A 590 24.50 -1.21 26.40
CA SER A 590 25.20 -0.15 27.13
C SER A 590 24.35 0.52 28.20
N ILE A 591 23.05 0.72 27.96
CA ILE A 591 22.12 1.29 28.95
C ILE A 591 22.02 0.36 30.17
N PHE A 592 21.95 -0.96 29.94
CA PHE A 592 21.92 -1.96 31.01
C PHE A 592 23.20 -1.91 31.86
N PHE A 593 24.38 -1.89 31.23
CA PHE A 593 25.65 -1.78 31.97
C PHE A 593 25.77 -0.44 32.71
N MET A 594 25.40 0.67 32.08
CA MET A 594 25.41 1.99 32.74
C MET A 594 24.51 2.05 33.97
N LEU A 595 23.36 1.38 33.95
CA LEU A 595 22.48 1.28 35.13
C LEU A 595 23.18 0.57 36.30
N LEU A 596 24.00 -0.45 36.01
CA LEU A 596 24.79 -1.17 37.00
C LEU A 596 26.02 -0.38 37.46
N LEU A 597 26.56 0.52 36.63
CA LEU A 597 27.70 1.37 37.01
C LEU A 597 27.38 2.31 38.18
N ILE A 598 26.16 2.85 38.26
CA ILE A 598 25.76 3.79 39.34
C ILE A 598 25.88 3.15 40.74
N PRO A 599 25.15 2.05 41.06
CA PRO A 599 25.27 1.42 42.38
C PRO A 599 26.68 0.87 42.61
N SER A 600 27.36 0.38 41.57
CA SER A 600 28.73 -0.12 41.69
C SER A 600 29.73 0.98 42.03
N ALA A 601 29.59 2.18 41.48
CA ALA A 601 30.40 3.35 41.84
C ALA A 601 30.18 3.75 43.30
N MET A 602 28.92 3.75 43.76
CA MET A 602 28.57 4.01 45.16
C MET A 602 29.18 2.98 46.11
N PHE A 603 29.17 1.70 45.71
CA PHE A 603 29.71 0.61 46.52
C PHE A 603 31.23 0.57 46.52
N LEU A 604 31.88 0.83 45.39
CA LEU A 604 33.33 0.96 45.27
C LEU A 604 33.86 2.13 46.09
N GLU A 605 33.19 3.30 46.05
CA GLU A 605 33.57 4.43 46.90
C GLU A 605 33.57 4.04 48.38
N LYS A 606 32.49 3.39 48.82
CA LYS A 606 32.29 2.99 50.21
C LYS A 606 33.23 1.86 50.65
N LEU A 607 33.64 0.99 49.73
CA LEU A 607 34.59 -0.11 49.96
C LEU A 607 36.04 0.38 50.06
N VAL A 608 36.44 1.37 49.24
CA VAL A 608 37.84 1.82 49.10
C VAL A 608 38.16 3.04 49.98
N LEU A 609 37.43 4.16 49.81
CA LEU A 609 37.78 5.46 50.41
C LEU A 609 36.97 5.80 51.66
N HIS A 610 35.68 5.42 51.72
CA HIS A 610 34.79 5.65 52.87
C HIS A 610 34.79 7.12 53.34
N THR A 611 34.48 8.04 52.43
CA THR A 611 34.48 9.47 52.75
C THR A 611 33.12 9.92 53.30
N GLU A 612 33.13 10.87 54.23
CA GLU A 612 31.90 11.40 54.86
C GLU A 612 31.54 12.81 54.35
N GLY A 613 30.26 13.17 54.47
CA GLY A 613 29.74 14.49 54.11
C GLY A 613 29.84 14.82 52.62
N LYS A 614 30.06 16.10 52.29
CA LYS A 614 30.12 16.59 50.89
C LYS A 614 31.24 15.94 50.06
N LYS A 615 32.33 15.50 50.71
CA LYS A 615 33.44 14.80 50.05
C LYS A 615 32.99 13.47 49.43
N ARG A 616 32.00 12.81 50.03
CA ARG A 616 31.43 11.54 49.55
C ARG A 616 30.79 11.64 48.17
N ILE A 617 30.07 12.74 47.93
CA ILE A 617 29.43 12.96 46.64
C ILE A 617 30.51 13.12 45.57
N VAL A 618 31.56 13.89 45.86
CA VAL A 618 32.68 14.13 44.93
C VAL A 618 33.44 12.83 44.63
N THR A 619 33.76 12.02 45.64
CA THR A 619 34.47 10.75 45.45
C THR A 619 33.62 9.71 44.72
N THR A 620 32.31 9.65 44.99
CA THR A 620 31.39 8.77 44.26
C THR A 620 31.30 9.16 42.78
N LEU A 621 31.20 10.46 42.48
CA LEU A 621 31.23 10.97 41.11
C LEU A 621 32.55 10.64 40.41
N LEU A 622 33.67 10.73 41.13
CA LEU A 622 34.99 10.37 40.60
C LEU A 622 35.09 8.88 40.27
N PHE A 623 34.63 7.98 41.14
CA PHE A 623 34.56 6.54 40.82
C PHE A 623 33.62 6.25 39.66
N GLY A 624 32.46 6.91 39.60
CA GLY A 624 31.54 6.80 38.46
C GLY A 624 32.20 7.24 37.15
N ALA A 625 32.93 8.36 37.14
CA ALA A 625 33.65 8.83 35.98
C ALA A 625 34.76 7.85 35.53
N ILE A 626 35.49 7.26 36.48
CA ILE A 626 36.51 6.24 36.19
C ILE A 626 35.89 4.99 35.57
N LEU A 627 34.79 4.49 36.13
CA LEU A 627 34.11 3.30 35.60
C LEU A 627 33.52 3.57 34.21
N ILE A 628 32.92 4.74 33.98
CA ILE A 628 32.43 5.14 32.66
C ILE A 628 33.59 5.25 31.66
N PHE A 629 34.74 5.81 32.08
CA PHE A 629 35.93 5.88 31.24
C PHE A 629 36.45 4.48 30.88
N ALA A 630 36.57 3.58 31.84
CA ALA A 630 36.96 2.18 31.59
C ALA A 630 35.97 1.48 30.65
N PHE A 631 34.66 1.66 30.89
CA PHE A 631 33.61 1.14 30.02
C PHE A 631 33.71 1.69 28.59
N SER A 632 34.09 2.97 28.42
CA SER A 632 34.26 3.59 27.10
C SER A 632 35.43 3.04 26.28
N LEU A 633 36.41 2.38 26.92
CA LEU A 633 37.53 1.74 26.25
C LEU A 633 37.19 0.32 25.78
N VAL A 634 36.36 -0.39 26.55
CA VAL A 634 36.02 -1.79 26.29
C VAL A 634 34.76 -1.92 25.44
N HIS A 635 33.74 -1.08 25.68
CA HIS A 635 32.44 -1.20 25.03
C HIS A 635 32.27 -0.15 23.92
N PRO A 636 32.00 -0.56 22.66
CA PRO A 636 31.96 0.37 21.53
C PRO A 636 30.77 1.35 21.57
N ALA A 637 29.69 1.01 22.28
CA ALA A 637 28.43 1.77 22.25
C ALA A 637 28.56 3.28 22.56
N LEU A 638 29.35 3.68 23.56
CA LEU A 638 29.51 5.10 23.92
C LEU A 638 30.10 5.95 22.78
N GLN A 639 30.86 5.31 21.90
CA GLN A 639 31.51 5.93 20.75
C GLN A 639 30.74 5.73 19.44
N VAL A 640 29.83 4.75 19.37
CA VAL A 640 28.96 4.49 18.21
C VAL A 640 27.68 5.32 18.28
N MET A 641 27.16 5.54 19.49
CA MET A 641 26.00 6.38 19.71
C MET A 641 26.35 7.85 19.44
N LYS A 642 25.71 8.45 18.44
CA LYS A 642 25.92 9.87 18.09
C LYS A 642 25.65 10.83 19.26
N ASN A 643 24.72 10.50 20.15
CA ASN A 643 24.38 11.27 21.35
C ASN A 643 24.46 10.39 22.63
N SER A 644 25.61 9.80 22.92
CA SER A 644 25.82 9.00 24.14
C SER A 644 25.58 9.78 25.43
N ILE A 645 25.86 11.08 25.43
CA ILE A 645 25.63 11.99 26.58
C ILE A 645 24.14 12.03 26.99
N MET A 646 23.22 12.03 26.01
CA MET A 646 21.78 12.06 26.30
C MET A 646 21.30 10.78 26.98
N ALA A 647 21.87 9.63 26.60
CA ALA A 647 21.57 8.37 27.27
C ALA A 647 22.04 8.40 28.74
N ILE A 648 23.21 8.99 29.01
CA ILE A 648 23.72 9.19 30.38
C ILE A 648 22.78 10.11 31.17
N PHE A 649 22.32 11.23 30.59
CA PHE A 649 21.37 12.11 31.25
C PHE A 649 20.04 11.41 31.55
N GLY A 650 19.47 10.69 30.58
CA GLY A 650 18.27 9.89 30.79
C GLY A 650 18.45 8.88 31.93
N LEU A 651 19.59 8.19 31.97
CA LEU A 651 19.90 7.26 33.03
C LEU A 651 20.06 7.94 34.41
N LEU A 652 20.63 9.15 34.47
CA LEU A 652 20.73 9.95 35.70
C LEU A 652 19.38 10.48 36.17
N THR A 653 18.39 10.65 35.28
CA THR A 653 17.03 11.02 35.69
C THR A 653 16.32 9.90 36.44
N ILE A 654 16.60 8.62 36.13
CA ILE A 654 15.98 7.47 36.81
C ILE A 654 16.19 7.48 38.34
N PRO A 655 17.42 7.57 38.90
CA PRO A 655 17.62 7.64 40.34
C PRO A 655 17.07 8.92 40.95
N LEU A 656 16.99 10.03 40.19
CA LEU A 656 16.40 11.29 40.66
C LEU A 656 14.88 11.14 40.81
N VAL A 657 14.22 10.53 39.83
CA VAL A 657 12.80 10.17 39.91
C VAL A 657 12.56 9.15 41.03
N LEU A 658 13.42 8.14 41.18
CA LEU A 658 13.33 7.16 42.26
C LEU A 658 13.47 7.81 43.65
N LEU A 659 14.38 8.77 43.81
CA LEU A 659 14.53 9.54 45.05
C LEU A 659 13.25 10.32 45.37
N VAL A 660 12.68 11.02 44.38
CA VAL A 660 11.42 11.76 44.54
C VAL A 660 10.28 10.80 44.93
N MET A 661 10.20 9.63 44.28
CA MET A 661 9.23 8.59 44.61
C MET A 661 9.42 8.04 46.02
N LEU A 662 10.66 7.77 46.46
CA LEU A 662 10.95 7.29 47.82
C LEU A 662 10.56 8.33 48.89
N ILE A 663 10.81 9.61 48.62
CA ILE A 663 10.37 10.70 49.51
C ILE A 663 8.83 10.73 49.57
N LEU A 664 8.16 10.68 48.41
CA LEU A 664 6.70 10.63 48.33
C LEU A 664 6.11 9.42 49.07
N PHE A 665 6.67 8.22 48.89
CA PHE A 665 6.26 7.03 49.62
C PHE A 665 6.49 7.17 51.11
N SER A 666 7.64 7.70 51.54
CA SER A 666 7.92 7.92 52.95
C SER A 666 6.93 8.88 53.61
N GLU A 667 6.51 9.92 52.89
CA GLU A 667 5.54 10.89 53.38
C GLU A 667 4.12 10.30 53.37
N THR A 668 3.79 9.53 52.34
CA THR A 668 2.52 8.77 52.26
C THR A 668 2.41 7.78 53.42
N ASP A 669 3.49 7.04 53.72
CA ASP A 669 3.55 6.12 54.86
C ASP A 669 3.37 6.86 56.19
N LYS A 670 3.96 8.05 56.37
CA LYS A 670 3.75 8.87 57.57
C LYS A 670 2.29 9.28 57.71
N ILE A 671 1.66 9.75 56.62
CA ILE A 671 0.24 10.14 56.62
C ILE A 671 -0.66 8.93 56.90
N LEU A 672 -0.41 7.79 56.25
CA LEU A 672 -1.15 6.55 56.51
C LEU A 672 -1.02 6.09 57.95
N LYS A 673 0.18 6.22 58.55
CA LYS A 673 0.41 5.93 59.97
C LYS A 673 -0.30 6.89 60.88
N GLU A 674 -0.33 8.18 60.56
CA GLU A 674 -1.06 9.20 61.32
C GLU A 674 -2.57 8.90 61.31
N ILE A 675 -3.13 8.58 60.15
CA ILE A 675 -4.53 8.13 60.00
C ILE A 675 -4.77 6.83 60.77
N SER A 676 -3.88 5.85 60.63
CA SER A 676 -4.00 4.55 61.32
C SER A 676 -3.91 4.72 62.83
N ALA A 677 -3.03 5.57 63.34
CA ALA A 677 -2.91 5.88 64.77
C ALA A 677 -4.16 6.59 65.27
N HIS A 678 -4.79 7.43 64.44
CA HIS A 678 -6.02 8.12 64.79
C HIS A 678 -7.25 7.19 64.84
N ILE A 679 -7.31 6.17 63.98
CA ILE A 679 -8.43 5.20 63.89
C ILE A 679 -8.27 4.02 64.87
N LEU A 680 -7.06 3.47 65.00
CA LEU A 680 -6.80 2.20 65.72
C LEU A 680 -6.10 2.39 67.08
N GLY A 681 -5.63 3.59 67.39
CA GLY A 681 -4.86 3.89 68.61
C GLY A 681 -3.40 3.42 68.54
N TYR A 682 -2.54 3.98 69.41
CA TYR A 682 -1.09 3.72 69.45
C TYR A 682 -0.76 2.34 70.04
N HIS A 683 -0.79 1.27 69.23
CA HIS A 683 -0.30 -0.05 69.64
C HIS A 683 0.48 -0.75 68.51
N THR A 684 1.71 -0.30 68.23
CA THR A 684 2.75 -1.14 67.60
C THR A 684 4.14 -0.72 68.09
N VAL A 685 4.99 -1.70 68.42
CA VAL A 685 6.42 -1.46 68.65
C VAL A 685 7.09 -1.32 67.29
N GLU A 686 7.68 -0.16 67.04
CA GLU A 686 8.36 0.16 65.79
C GLU A 686 9.64 -0.68 65.65
N THR A 687 9.68 -1.51 64.62
CA THR A 687 10.93 -1.83 63.94
C THR A 687 10.78 -1.36 62.51
N SER A 688 11.35 -0.20 62.20
CA SER A 688 11.47 0.25 60.81
C SER A 688 12.31 -0.78 60.07
N LYS A 689 11.65 -1.59 59.24
CA LYS A 689 12.32 -2.57 58.38
C LYS A 689 13.34 -1.89 57.46
N VAL A 690 13.10 -0.62 57.11
CA VAL A 690 14.01 0.21 56.32
C VAL A 690 15.29 0.54 57.08
N ASP A 691 15.21 0.87 58.37
CA ASP A 691 16.38 1.22 59.19
C ASP A 691 17.25 -0.01 59.50
N ILE A 692 16.62 -1.18 59.69
CA ILE A 692 17.33 -2.47 59.81
C ILE A 692 18.11 -2.76 58.53
N VAL A 693 17.53 -2.52 57.36
CA VAL A 693 18.20 -2.72 56.07
C VAL A 693 19.31 -1.67 55.84
N ALA A 694 19.07 -0.40 56.18
CA ALA A 694 20.04 0.68 56.02
C ALA A 694 21.28 0.49 56.92
N THR A 695 21.08 0.07 58.17
CA THR A 695 22.18 -0.28 59.10
C THR A 695 22.91 -1.54 58.64
N SER A 696 22.18 -2.56 58.17
CA SER A 696 22.76 -3.78 57.57
C SER A 696 23.63 -3.49 56.35
N TYR A 697 23.27 -2.47 55.55
CA TYR A 697 24.07 -2.02 54.41
C TYR A 697 25.40 -1.41 54.81
N SER A 698 25.44 -0.59 55.87
CA SER A 698 26.70 -0.03 56.34
C SER A 698 27.61 -1.08 56.97
N THR A 699 27.04 -1.95 57.81
CA THR A 699 27.79 -3.00 58.50
C THR A 699 28.30 -4.08 57.55
N ALA A 700 27.56 -4.41 56.47
CA ALA A 700 28.03 -5.34 55.44
C ALA A 700 29.33 -4.85 54.78
N ILE A 701 29.37 -3.59 54.33
CA ILE A 701 30.54 -3.01 53.64
C ILE A 701 31.74 -2.84 54.59
N GLU A 702 31.50 -2.47 55.85
CA GLU A 702 32.56 -2.41 56.87
C GLU A 702 33.21 -3.78 57.13
N ASN A 703 32.40 -4.85 57.14
CA ASN A 703 32.92 -6.20 57.30
C ASN A 703 33.75 -6.66 56.10
N MET A 704 33.32 -6.32 54.88
CA MET A 704 34.11 -6.54 53.67
C MET A 704 35.48 -5.84 53.76
N ARG A 705 35.53 -4.61 54.29
CA ARG A 705 36.78 -3.85 54.44
C ARG A 705 37.67 -4.38 55.57
N LYS A 706 37.09 -4.87 56.66
CA LYS A 706 37.81 -5.49 57.79
C LYS A 706 38.56 -6.76 57.33
N ARG A 707 37.98 -7.53 56.40
CA ARG A 707 38.52 -8.81 55.91
C ARG A 707 39.03 -8.75 54.48
N LYS A 708 39.98 -7.84 54.21
CA LYS A 708 40.52 -7.53 52.87
C LYS A 708 40.90 -8.76 52.02
N LEU A 709 41.55 -9.77 52.62
CA LEU A 709 41.99 -10.96 51.90
C LEU A 709 40.82 -11.86 51.48
N ARG A 710 39.80 -12.03 52.33
CA ARG A 710 38.60 -12.80 51.97
C ARG A 710 37.83 -12.09 50.86
N THR A 711 37.61 -10.79 51.03
CA THR A 711 36.87 -9.93 50.10
C THR A 711 37.51 -9.88 48.72
N THR A 712 38.84 -9.82 48.65
CA THR A 712 39.57 -9.82 47.38
C THR A 712 39.53 -11.19 46.69
N LEU A 713 39.67 -12.29 47.45
CA LEU A 713 39.56 -13.64 46.89
C LEU A 713 38.15 -13.93 46.37
N THR A 714 37.09 -13.56 47.12
CA THR A 714 35.70 -13.75 46.69
C THR A 714 35.38 -12.91 45.45
N LEU A 715 35.84 -11.66 45.40
CA LEU A 715 35.68 -10.81 44.22
C LEU A 715 36.43 -11.39 43.03
N ALA A 716 37.68 -11.83 43.21
CA ALA A 716 38.49 -12.44 42.15
C ALA A 716 37.84 -13.71 41.60
N THR A 717 37.23 -14.55 42.46
CA THR A 717 36.46 -15.72 42.00
C THR A 717 35.26 -15.32 41.16
N ILE A 718 34.49 -14.29 41.57
CA ILE A 718 33.33 -13.82 40.81
C ILE A 718 33.79 -13.27 39.46
N VAL A 719 34.80 -12.41 39.44
CA VAL A 719 35.37 -11.83 38.21
C VAL A 719 35.90 -12.93 37.28
N ALA A 720 36.66 -13.91 37.79
CA ALA A 720 37.16 -15.01 36.97
C ALA A 720 36.04 -15.86 36.38
N THR A 721 34.97 -16.13 37.14
CA THR A 721 33.80 -16.86 36.63
C THR A 721 33.02 -16.05 35.59
N ALA A 722 32.84 -14.74 35.80
CA ALA A 722 32.20 -13.85 34.84
C ALA A 722 33.02 -13.76 33.55
N LEU A 723 34.34 -13.61 33.64
CA LEU A 723 35.26 -13.64 32.49
C LEU A 723 35.21 -14.98 31.74
N ALA A 724 35.18 -16.10 32.44
CA ALA A 724 35.09 -17.42 31.81
C ALA A 724 33.76 -17.60 31.07
N VAL A 725 32.63 -17.22 31.68
CA VAL A 725 31.30 -17.31 31.07
C VAL A 725 31.20 -16.37 29.86
N THR A 726 31.69 -15.14 29.96
CA THR A 726 31.66 -14.16 28.87
C THR A 726 32.57 -14.52 27.70
N ALA A 727 33.77 -15.04 27.98
CA ALA A 727 34.70 -15.49 26.93
C ALA A 727 34.18 -16.72 26.17
N LEU A 728 33.45 -17.62 26.84
CA LEU A 728 32.83 -18.79 26.22
C LEU A 728 31.47 -18.48 25.56
N SER A 729 30.84 -17.35 25.90
CA SER A 729 29.58 -16.93 25.29
C SER A 729 29.83 -16.18 23.97
N SER A 730 29.87 -16.92 22.86
CA SER A 730 29.75 -16.35 21.52
C SER A 730 28.36 -16.67 20.96
N VAL A 731 27.43 -15.71 21.10
CA VAL A 731 26.11 -15.78 20.48
C VAL A 731 26.14 -14.89 19.26
N SER A 732 26.06 -15.50 18.07
CA SER A 732 25.89 -14.77 16.82
C SER A 732 24.47 -14.95 16.30
N THR A 733 23.83 -13.86 15.90
CA THR A 733 22.56 -13.92 15.16
C THR A 733 22.87 -14.25 13.71
N THR A 734 22.37 -15.39 13.24
CA THR A 734 22.51 -15.82 11.85
C THR A 734 21.13 -15.99 11.24
N ILE A 735 20.93 -15.45 10.04
CA ILE A 735 19.75 -15.75 9.26
C ILE A 735 19.91 -17.17 8.73
N VAL A 736 19.05 -18.08 9.16
CA VAL A 736 19.02 -19.45 8.64
C VAL A 736 17.76 -19.61 7.80
N ILE A 737 17.92 -20.24 6.65
CA ILE A 737 16.80 -20.61 5.80
C ILE A 737 16.29 -21.94 6.32
N LYS A 738 15.10 -21.94 6.91
CA LYS A 738 14.45 -23.16 7.35
C LYS A 738 13.76 -23.79 6.14
N GLU A 739 14.10 -25.05 5.92
CA GLU A 739 13.51 -25.92 4.92
C GLU A 739 12.27 -26.62 5.52
N ILE A 740 11.13 -26.48 4.86
CA ILE A 740 9.88 -27.16 5.25
C ILE A 740 9.47 -28.09 4.10
N PRO A 741 9.54 -29.42 4.27
CA PRO A 741 9.20 -30.36 3.20
C PRO A 741 7.70 -30.36 2.92
N ILE A 742 7.35 -30.49 1.63
CA ILE A 742 5.99 -30.59 1.10
C ILE A 742 5.91 -31.91 0.32
N SER A 743 5.02 -32.81 0.75
CA SER A 743 4.86 -34.13 0.15
C SER A 743 3.81 -34.12 -0.98
N TYR A 744 4.23 -34.42 -2.20
CA TYR A 744 3.36 -34.73 -3.34
C TYR A 744 4.17 -35.43 -4.46
N SER A 745 3.50 -36.14 -5.38
CA SER A 745 4.16 -37.06 -6.32
C SER A 745 4.01 -36.71 -7.81
N ASN A 746 3.27 -35.66 -8.19
CA ASN A 746 3.02 -35.30 -9.58
C ASN A 746 3.28 -33.81 -9.87
N TYR A 747 4.55 -33.42 -9.79
CA TYR A 747 4.98 -32.04 -10.03
C TYR A 747 5.31 -31.78 -11.49
N THR A 748 5.03 -30.56 -11.93
CA THR A 748 5.54 -29.99 -13.17
C THR A 748 7.08 -29.96 -13.22
N SER A 749 7.65 -29.72 -14.41
CA SER A 749 9.11 -29.71 -14.63
C SER A 749 9.83 -28.48 -14.05
N TYR A 750 9.13 -27.60 -13.33
CA TYR A 750 9.72 -26.41 -12.71
C TYR A 750 10.61 -26.78 -11.52
N GLU A 751 11.71 -26.05 -11.32
CA GLU A 751 12.64 -26.30 -10.21
C GLU A 751 12.50 -25.27 -9.08
N ILE A 752 12.22 -24.01 -9.41
CA ILE A 752 11.93 -22.97 -8.41
C ILE A 752 10.59 -22.32 -8.71
N LEU A 753 9.79 -22.08 -7.68
CA LEU A 753 8.53 -21.34 -7.74
C LEU A 753 8.55 -20.21 -6.71
N LEU A 754 8.24 -19.00 -7.16
CA LEU A 754 7.92 -17.88 -6.30
C LEU A 754 6.42 -17.62 -6.36
N LYS A 755 5.78 -17.81 -5.22
CA LYS A 755 4.34 -17.63 -5.07
C LYS A 755 4.02 -17.22 -3.64
N SER A 756 3.15 -16.23 -3.51
CA SER A 756 2.64 -15.82 -2.20
C SER A 756 1.25 -16.42 -2.04
N GLY A 757 1.05 -17.27 -1.03
CA GLY A 757 -0.26 -17.88 -0.73
C GLY A 757 -0.96 -18.46 -1.97
N PHE A 758 -2.20 -18.03 -2.23
CA PHE A 758 -3.00 -18.45 -3.38
C PHE A 758 -2.95 -17.46 -4.55
N ALA A 759 -2.00 -16.52 -4.54
CA ALA A 759 -1.89 -15.43 -5.52
C ALA A 759 -3.16 -14.55 -5.62
N LEU A 760 -3.78 -14.28 -4.47
CA LEU A 760 -5.02 -13.52 -4.36
C LEU A 760 -4.81 -12.05 -3.92
N PRO A 761 -5.54 -11.10 -4.52
CA PRO A 761 -5.75 -9.78 -3.95
C PRO A 761 -6.33 -9.85 -2.53
N THR A 762 -5.97 -8.96 -1.61
CA THR A 762 -5.26 -7.69 -1.82
C THR A 762 -3.78 -7.70 -1.44
N ASN A 763 -3.18 -8.85 -1.08
CA ASN A 763 -1.83 -8.87 -0.47
C ASN A 763 -0.88 -9.91 -1.09
N GLN A 764 -1.39 -10.88 -1.84
CA GLN A 764 -0.62 -12.07 -2.24
C GLN A 764 -0.17 -12.06 -3.71
N ILE A 765 -0.24 -10.93 -4.40
CA ILE A 765 0.10 -10.83 -5.84
C ILE A 765 1.56 -10.45 -6.07
N LEU A 766 2.08 -10.67 -7.27
CA LEU A 766 3.39 -10.23 -7.74
C LEU A 766 3.26 -9.11 -8.80
N SER A 767 4.40 -8.51 -9.17
CA SER A 767 4.48 -7.46 -10.19
C SER A 767 5.40 -7.87 -11.34
N PRO A 768 5.27 -7.31 -12.55
CA PRO A 768 6.28 -7.46 -13.60
C PRO A 768 7.70 -7.08 -13.14
N ARG A 769 7.82 -6.08 -12.27
CA ARG A 769 9.09 -5.67 -11.66
C ARG A 769 9.71 -6.75 -10.74
N THR A 770 8.90 -7.65 -10.19
CA THR A 770 9.40 -8.85 -9.49
C THR A 770 10.13 -9.79 -10.45
N VAL A 771 9.68 -9.88 -11.71
CA VAL A 771 10.33 -10.68 -12.75
C VAL A 771 11.72 -10.10 -13.06
N ASP A 772 11.84 -8.77 -13.18
CA ASP A 772 13.13 -8.10 -13.39
C ASP A 772 14.12 -8.36 -12.25
N LEU A 773 13.65 -8.31 -11.00
CA LEU A 773 14.46 -8.61 -9.80
C LEU A 773 14.98 -10.06 -9.83
N LEU A 774 14.14 -11.00 -10.27
CA LEU A 774 14.50 -12.42 -10.40
C LEU A 774 15.51 -12.65 -11.53
N GLU A 775 15.27 -12.06 -12.69
CA GLU A 775 16.19 -12.15 -13.82
C GLU A 775 17.57 -11.54 -13.48
N GLY A 776 17.62 -10.43 -12.73
CA GLY A 776 18.87 -9.85 -12.22
C GLY A 776 19.63 -10.81 -11.29
N SER A 777 18.90 -11.46 -10.38
CA SER A 777 19.44 -12.44 -9.43
C SER A 777 19.93 -13.72 -10.11
N LEU A 778 19.33 -14.09 -11.24
CA LEU A 778 19.68 -15.32 -11.98
C LEU A 778 20.85 -15.15 -12.94
N SER A 779 21.39 -13.95 -13.13
CA SER A 779 22.40 -13.67 -14.17
C SER A 779 23.67 -14.53 -14.20
N ASN A 780 24.07 -15.12 -13.08
CA ASN A 780 25.22 -16.04 -13.02
C ASN A 780 24.87 -17.47 -13.45
N VAL A 781 23.60 -17.73 -13.76
CA VAL A 781 23.03 -19.05 -14.02
C VAL A 781 22.12 -18.97 -15.24
N SER A 782 22.15 -19.98 -16.10
CA SER A 782 21.33 -19.98 -17.33
C SER A 782 19.85 -20.33 -17.07
N GLY A 783 19.25 -19.83 -15.98
CA GLY A 783 17.85 -20.07 -15.64
C GLY A 783 16.89 -19.26 -16.52
N MET A 784 15.85 -19.91 -17.03
CA MET A 784 14.74 -19.29 -17.75
C MET A 784 13.59 -18.98 -16.79
N VAL A 785 13.06 -17.75 -16.86
CA VAL A 785 11.98 -17.26 -16.00
C VAL A 785 10.65 -17.30 -16.74
N PHE A 786 9.63 -17.88 -16.11
CA PHE A 786 8.28 -18.05 -16.63
C PHE A 786 7.26 -17.36 -15.69
N PRO A 787 6.98 -16.08 -15.91
CA PRO A 787 5.90 -15.39 -15.20
C PRO A 787 4.53 -15.80 -15.75
N ARG A 788 3.55 -15.93 -14.86
CA ARG A 788 2.15 -16.16 -15.21
C ARG A 788 1.28 -15.04 -14.69
N ALA A 789 0.41 -14.53 -15.54
CA ALA A 789 -0.51 -13.46 -15.22
C ALA A 789 -1.95 -13.97 -15.11
N TRP A 790 -2.70 -13.50 -14.13
CA TRP A 790 -4.14 -13.77 -14.02
C TRP A 790 -4.90 -12.48 -14.28
N TYR A 791 -5.89 -12.55 -15.17
CA TYR A 791 -6.82 -11.46 -15.42
C TYR A 791 -8.25 -11.93 -15.19
N TYR A 792 -8.98 -11.19 -14.36
CA TYR A 792 -10.38 -11.47 -14.04
C TYR A 792 -11.24 -10.35 -14.64
N PRO A 793 -12.33 -10.67 -15.36
CA PRO A 793 -13.29 -9.67 -15.81
C PRO A 793 -13.97 -8.89 -14.67
N THR A 794 -14.74 -7.87 -15.03
CA THR A 794 -15.61 -7.13 -14.11
C THR A 794 -16.69 -8.05 -13.51
N SER A 795 -17.00 -7.84 -12.23
CA SER A 795 -18.11 -8.51 -11.55
C SER A 795 -19.44 -7.86 -11.93
N ILE A 796 -20.40 -8.67 -12.35
CA ILE A 796 -21.76 -8.25 -12.71
C ILE A 796 -22.68 -8.61 -11.53
N GLY A 797 -23.13 -7.58 -10.82
CA GLY A 797 -24.09 -7.71 -9.72
C GLY A 797 -25.56 -7.73 -10.18
N PRO A 798 -26.51 -7.95 -9.25
CA PRO A 798 -26.28 -8.34 -7.87
C PRO A 798 -26.03 -9.85 -7.67
N ASN A 799 -26.17 -10.71 -8.69
CA ASN A 799 -26.11 -12.18 -8.50
C ASN A 799 -25.33 -12.96 -9.58
N THR A 800 -24.66 -12.30 -10.53
CA THR A 800 -23.94 -13.01 -11.62
C THR A 800 -22.47 -13.25 -11.29
N GLY A 801 -21.83 -12.31 -10.58
CA GLY A 801 -20.42 -12.40 -10.20
C GLY A 801 -19.48 -12.10 -11.38
N VAL A 802 -18.23 -12.57 -11.30
CA VAL A 802 -17.19 -12.32 -12.31
C VAL A 802 -17.40 -13.18 -13.54
N VAL A 803 -17.84 -12.57 -14.65
CA VAL A 803 -18.07 -13.28 -15.92
C VAL A 803 -17.88 -12.34 -17.10
N THR A 804 -17.40 -12.89 -18.22
CA THR A 804 -17.52 -12.27 -19.54
C THR A 804 -17.98 -13.31 -20.57
N PHE A 805 -18.41 -12.83 -21.73
CA PHE A 805 -18.96 -13.67 -22.80
C PHE A 805 -18.00 -13.73 -23.99
N VAL A 806 -17.81 -14.94 -24.50
CA VAL A 806 -17.07 -15.24 -25.72
C VAL A 806 -18.09 -15.53 -26.82
N ARG A 807 -17.92 -14.86 -27.95
CA ARG A 807 -18.69 -15.12 -29.18
C ARG A 807 -17.75 -15.42 -30.33
N LYS A 808 -18.19 -16.23 -31.29
CA LYS A 808 -17.51 -16.29 -32.59
C LYS A 808 -17.66 -14.93 -33.31
N TRP A 809 -16.57 -14.41 -33.87
CA TRP A 809 -16.51 -13.05 -34.41
C TRP A 809 -17.60 -12.79 -35.47
N ASP A 810 -17.75 -13.72 -36.41
CA ASP A 810 -18.72 -13.65 -37.52
C ASP A 810 -20.12 -14.19 -37.18
N ALA A 811 -20.41 -14.45 -35.89
CA ALA A 811 -21.68 -15.04 -35.50
C ALA A 811 -22.82 -13.99 -35.47
N PRO A 812 -24.06 -14.37 -35.84
CA PRO A 812 -25.23 -13.50 -35.76
C PRO A 812 -25.51 -13.09 -34.30
N ILE A 813 -26.25 -11.98 -34.12
CA ILE A 813 -26.50 -11.33 -32.81
C ILE A 813 -27.29 -12.24 -31.83
N GLY A 814 -27.94 -13.30 -32.32
CA GLY A 814 -28.61 -14.34 -31.54
C GLY A 814 -27.85 -15.68 -31.39
N ALA A 815 -26.59 -15.75 -31.83
CA ALA A 815 -25.78 -16.95 -31.69
C ALA A 815 -25.50 -17.30 -30.20
N PRO A 816 -25.23 -18.58 -29.88
CA PRO A 816 -24.84 -18.96 -28.53
C PRO A 816 -23.56 -18.22 -28.12
N ASN A 817 -23.49 -17.83 -26.85
CA ASN A 817 -22.31 -17.25 -26.21
C ASN A 817 -21.81 -18.21 -25.14
N ALA A 818 -20.49 -18.32 -24.98
CA ALA A 818 -19.90 -19.08 -23.88
C ALA A 818 -19.46 -18.13 -22.77
N SER A 819 -19.74 -18.48 -21.51
CA SER A 819 -19.30 -17.70 -20.35
C SER A 819 -17.91 -18.15 -19.89
N ILE A 820 -17.03 -17.19 -19.62
CA ILE A 820 -15.71 -17.43 -19.03
C ILE A 820 -15.53 -16.58 -17.77
N ASN A 821 -14.71 -17.05 -16.83
CA ASN A 821 -14.52 -16.37 -15.54
C ASN A 821 -13.11 -15.78 -15.36
N ALA A 822 -12.13 -16.22 -16.14
CA ALA A 822 -10.75 -15.72 -16.03
C ALA A 822 -9.95 -15.93 -17.32
N PHE A 823 -8.89 -15.15 -17.46
CA PHE A 823 -7.85 -15.32 -18.45
C PHE A 823 -6.53 -15.70 -17.78
N LEU A 824 -5.81 -16.64 -18.38
CA LEU A 824 -4.48 -17.03 -17.95
C LEU A 824 -3.45 -16.54 -18.97
N GLY A 825 -2.60 -15.60 -18.55
CA GLY A 825 -1.50 -15.06 -19.33
C GLY A 825 -0.24 -15.90 -19.16
N ILE A 826 0.29 -16.46 -20.25
CA ILE A 826 1.53 -17.25 -20.26
C ILE A 826 2.51 -16.76 -21.33
N THR A 827 3.80 -16.95 -21.09
CA THR A 827 4.83 -16.64 -22.09
C THR A 827 4.85 -17.69 -23.20
N SER A 828 5.43 -17.36 -24.36
CA SER A 828 5.56 -18.27 -25.50
C SER A 828 6.24 -19.59 -25.11
N LYS A 829 7.38 -19.51 -24.43
CA LYS A 829 8.14 -20.68 -23.95
C LYS A 829 7.39 -21.47 -22.86
N ASP A 830 6.73 -20.81 -21.92
CA ASP A 830 5.89 -21.50 -20.92
C ASP A 830 4.71 -22.23 -21.59
N SER A 831 4.14 -21.63 -22.65
CA SER A 831 3.08 -22.28 -23.44
C SER A 831 3.56 -23.54 -24.16
N GLU A 832 4.79 -23.55 -24.67
CA GLU A 832 5.39 -24.74 -25.28
C GLU A 832 5.60 -25.85 -24.24
N MET A 833 5.99 -25.51 -23.01
CA MET A 833 6.19 -26.51 -21.96
C MET A 833 4.87 -27.03 -21.36
N LEU A 834 3.93 -26.12 -21.08
CA LEU A 834 2.68 -26.44 -20.37
C LEU A 834 1.59 -26.97 -21.30
N LEU A 835 1.39 -26.34 -22.46
CA LEU A 835 0.24 -26.62 -23.33
C LEU A 835 0.51 -27.73 -24.33
N THR A 836 1.74 -27.95 -24.80
CA THR A 836 2.01 -28.93 -25.89
C THR A 836 1.52 -30.34 -25.59
N GLN A 837 1.50 -30.77 -24.31
CA GLN A 837 1.01 -32.10 -23.92
C GLN A 837 -0.53 -32.18 -23.76
N SER A 838 -1.19 -31.03 -23.65
CA SER A 838 -2.63 -30.90 -23.40
C SER A 838 -3.43 -30.33 -24.57
N LEU A 839 -2.75 -29.76 -25.57
CA LEU A 839 -3.32 -29.34 -26.83
C LEU A 839 -3.82 -30.56 -27.59
N ARG A 840 -5.09 -30.53 -27.98
CA ARG A 840 -5.68 -31.50 -28.89
C ARG A 840 -5.38 -31.11 -30.33
N ASP A 841 -5.53 -29.82 -30.60
CA ASP A 841 -5.52 -29.21 -31.93
C ASP A 841 -4.81 -27.84 -31.84
N GLY A 842 -3.88 -27.57 -32.74
CA GLY A 842 -3.22 -26.26 -32.88
C GLY A 842 -1.77 -26.19 -32.39
N THR A 843 -1.28 -24.98 -32.13
CA THR A 843 0.12 -24.72 -31.75
C THR A 843 0.21 -23.81 -30.53
N ALA A 844 1.33 -23.91 -29.80
CA ALA A 844 1.70 -23.00 -28.73
C ALA A 844 1.94 -21.57 -29.26
N PHE A 845 2.02 -20.59 -28.35
CA PHE A 845 2.23 -19.20 -28.74
C PHE A 845 3.64 -18.94 -29.26
N SER A 846 3.75 -18.07 -30.26
CA SER A 846 5.02 -17.49 -30.72
C SER A 846 5.24 -16.10 -30.12
N ASN A 847 6.47 -15.58 -30.17
CA ASN A 847 6.80 -14.26 -29.62
C ASN A 847 6.06 -13.08 -30.28
N ASN A 848 5.56 -13.27 -31.50
CA ASN A 848 4.84 -12.23 -32.26
C ASN A 848 3.32 -12.31 -32.08
N ASP A 849 2.81 -13.35 -31.41
CA ASP A 849 1.38 -13.50 -31.17
C ASP A 849 0.96 -12.58 -30.00
N TYR A 850 0.30 -11.47 -30.34
CA TYR A 850 -0.27 -10.55 -29.34
C TYR A 850 -1.79 -10.73 -29.20
N PHE A 851 -2.56 -10.58 -30.28
CA PHE A 851 -4.02 -10.81 -30.31
C PHE A 851 -4.37 -12.26 -30.65
N ALA A 852 -3.89 -13.19 -29.82
CA ALA A 852 -4.15 -14.62 -29.97
C ALA A 852 -4.68 -15.24 -28.68
N CYS A 853 -5.37 -16.36 -28.79
CA CYS A 853 -5.86 -17.12 -27.65
C CYS A 853 -5.84 -18.63 -27.91
N VAL A 854 -5.79 -19.39 -26.82
CA VAL A 854 -6.06 -20.83 -26.78
C VAL A 854 -7.29 -21.05 -25.89
N ILE A 855 -8.28 -21.77 -26.41
CA ILE A 855 -9.59 -21.95 -25.77
C ILE A 855 -9.80 -23.42 -25.34
N PRO A 856 -10.68 -23.66 -24.35
CA PRO A 856 -11.03 -25.02 -23.95
C PRO A 856 -11.95 -25.70 -24.96
N GLU A 857 -11.91 -27.03 -25.00
CA GLU A 857 -12.74 -27.85 -25.88
C GLU A 857 -14.25 -27.60 -25.71
N GLU A 858 -14.71 -27.34 -24.48
CA GLU A 858 -16.11 -27.04 -24.18
C GLU A 858 -16.59 -25.74 -24.84
N VAL A 859 -15.74 -24.71 -24.84
CA VAL A 859 -16.02 -23.43 -25.51
C VAL A 859 -15.98 -23.59 -27.03
N ALA A 860 -14.99 -24.34 -27.55
CA ALA A 860 -14.89 -24.61 -28.98
C ALA A 860 -16.11 -25.39 -29.53
N LYS A 861 -16.59 -26.40 -28.80
CA LYS A 861 -17.78 -27.19 -29.16
C LYS A 861 -19.07 -26.39 -29.08
N SER A 862 -19.26 -25.61 -28.01
CA SER A 862 -20.49 -24.83 -27.81
C SER A 862 -20.65 -23.72 -28.86
N LEU A 863 -19.54 -23.15 -29.34
CA LEU A 863 -19.53 -22.06 -30.33
C LEU A 863 -19.24 -22.52 -31.77
N ASN A 864 -18.97 -23.81 -31.99
CA ASN A 864 -18.56 -24.40 -33.27
C ASN A 864 -17.38 -23.63 -33.92
N ILE A 865 -16.28 -23.54 -33.16
CA ILE A 865 -15.05 -22.82 -33.52
C ILE A 865 -13.96 -23.82 -33.91
N SER A 866 -13.28 -23.54 -35.03
CA SER A 866 -12.09 -24.27 -35.46
C SER A 866 -10.83 -23.42 -35.29
N ILE A 867 -9.65 -24.03 -35.39
CA ILE A 867 -8.37 -23.31 -35.37
C ILE A 867 -8.33 -22.33 -36.56
N GLY A 868 -7.84 -21.11 -36.33
CA GLY A 868 -7.78 -20.05 -37.35
C GLY A 868 -9.03 -19.17 -37.40
N ASP A 869 -10.12 -19.57 -36.74
CA ASP A 869 -11.27 -18.70 -36.53
C ASP A 869 -10.94 -17.57 -35.54
N TYR A 870 -11.74 -16.49 -35.61
CA TYR A 870 -11.66 -15.38 -34.67
C TYR A 870 -12.79 -15.43 -33.65
N ILE A 871 -12.48 -15.10 -32.40
CA ILE A 871 -13.45 -14.87 -31.34
C ILE A 871 -13.49 -13.39 -30.97
N SER A 872 -14.66 -12.94 -30.51
CA SER A 872 -14.87 -11.66 -29.86
C SER A 872 -15.00 -11.86 -28.35
N VAL A 873 -14.14 -11.22 -27.57
CA VAL A 873 -14.21 -11.20 -26.10
C VAL A 873 -13.87 -9.81 -25.59
N LEU A 874 -14.73 -9.20 -24.77
CA LEU A 874 -14.57 -7.80 -24.32
C LEU A 874 -14.41 -6.79 -25.47
N GLY A 875 -15.03 -7.05 -26.62
CA GLY A 875 -14.88 -6.25 -27.84
C GLY A 875 -13.54 -6.48 -28.59
N LEU A 876 -12.69 -7.40 -28.14
CA LEU A 876 -11.41 -7.72 -28.77
C LEU A 876 -11.55 -8.86 -29.76
N LYS A 877 -10.94 -8.69 -30.93
CA LYS A 877 -10.80 -9.74 -31.94
C LYS A 877 -9.55 -10.57 -31.65
N LEU A 878 -9.72 -11.80 -31.17
CA LEU A 878 -8.62 -12.73 -30.87
C LEU A 878 -8.59 -13.90 -31.84
N LEU A 879 -7.41 -14.24 -32.34
CA LEU A 879 -7.19 -15.40 -33.21
C LEU A 879 -7.06 -16.69 -32.38
N VAL A 880 -7.85 -17.72 -32.72
CA VAL A 880 -7.78 -19.02 -32.05
C VAL A 880 -6.61 -19.84 -32.62
N LYS A 881 -5.54 -19.98 -31.83
CA LYS A 881 -4.32 -20.72 -32.20
C LYS A 881 -4.33 -22.19 -31.81
N GLY A 882 -5.13 -22.55 -30.81
CA GLY A 882 -5.26 -23.92 -30.37
C GLY A 882 -6.46 -24.17 -29.46
N ILE A 883 -6.77 -25.45 -29.28
CA ILE A 883 -7.84 -25.96 -28.43
C ILE A 883 -7.24 -27.02 -27.49
N TYR A 884 -7.40 -26.83 -26.19
CA TYR A 884 -6.86 -27.74 -25.16
C TYR A 884 -7.94 -28.59 -24.49
N SER A 885 -7.52 -29.72 -23.92
CA SER A 885 -8.36 -30.60 -23.10
C SER A 885 -8.35 -30.18 -21.63
N SER A 886 -9.51 -29.76 -21.12
CA SER A 886 -9.70 -29.30 -19.73
C SER A 886 -9.38 -30.39 -18.69
N GLU A 887 -9.71 -31.66 -18.98
CA GLU A 887 -9.48 -32.79 -18.07
C GLU A 887 -8.00 -33.02 -17.77
N ARG A 888 -7.14 -32.97 -18.79
CA ARG A 888 -5.69 -33.18 -18.62
C ARG A 888 -5.05 -32.09 -17.77
N LEU A 889 -5.40 -30.83 -18.04
CA LEU A 889 -4.84 -29.69 -17.31
C LEU A 889 -5.34 -29.58 -15.87
N ASN A 890 -6.57 -30.04 -15.57
CA ASN A 890 -7.11 -30.08 -14.20
C ASN A 890 -6.30 -31.01 -13.26
N THR A 891 -5.57 -31.99 -13.80
CA THR A 891 -4.73 -32.90 -13.00
C THR A 891 -3.35 -32.32 -12.65
N LEU A 892 -2.89 -31.31 -13.39
CA LEU A 892 -1.58 -30.70 -13.16
C LEU A 892 -1.55 -29.89 -11.87
N ARG A 893 -0.43 -30.00 -11.15
CA ARG A 893 -0.14 -29.23 -9.94
C ARG A 893 1.18 -28.47 -10.09
N ASN A 894 1.25 -27.33 -9.43
CA ASN A 894 2.47 -26.57 -9.30
C ASN A 894 3.35 -27.17 -8.17
N ILE A 895 4.59 -26.68 -8.04
CA ILE A 895 5.57 -27.23 -7.09
C ILE A 895 5.07 -27.18 -5.64
N ASP A 896 4.32 -26.13 -5.27
CA ASP A 896 3.72 -25.94 -3.95
C ASP A 896 2.46 -26.80 -3.68
N ASN A 897 2.17 -27.79 -4.54
CA ASN A 897 0.93 -28.60 -4.53
C ASN A 897 -0.36 -27.79 -4.78
N SER A 898 -0.25 -26.54 -5.29
CA SER A 898 -1.40 -25.76 -5.71
C SER A 898 -1.79 -26.06 -7.17
N PHE A 899 -2.98 -25.59 -7.57
CA PHE A 899 -3.40 -25.61 -8.96
C PHE A 899 -2.71 -24.48 -9.74
N ILE A 900 -2.41 -24.75 -11.02
CA ILE A 900 -1.89 -23.73 -11.97
C ILE A 900 -3.02 -22.80 -12.43
N ALA A 901 -4.24 -23.33 -12.52
CA ALA A 901 -5.41 -22.56 -12.90
C ALA A 901 -5.67 -21.42 -11.89
N PRO A 902 -6.13 -20.24 -12.37
CA PRO A 902 -6.61 -19.17 -11.50
C PRO A 902 -7.63 -19.66 -10.47
N ILE A 903 -7.63 -19.04 -9.29
CA ILE A 903 -8.61 -19.32 -8.25
C ILE A 903 -10.01 -18.88 -8.69
N ASN A 904 -11.04 -19.60 -8.25
CA ASN A 904 -12.42 -19.24 -8.56
C ASN A 904 -12.79 -17.89 -7.91
N PRO A 905 -13.11 -16.84 -8.71
CA PRO A 905 -13.33 -15.50 -8.20
C PRO A 905 -14.59 -15.37 -7.33
N LEU A 906 -15.54 -16.32 -7.41
CA LEU A 906 -16.77 -16.30 -6.58
C LEU A 906 -16.51 -16.56 -5.10
N TYR A 907 -15.32 -17.08 -4.75
CA TYR A 907 -14.89 -17.32 -3.38
C TYR A 907 -13.96 -16.22 -2.84
N VAL A 908 -13.73 -15.16 -3.61
CA VAL A 908 -12.77 -14.10 -3.31
C VAL A 908 -13.50 -12.77 -3.29
N GLY A 909 -13.69 -12.18 -2.11
CA GLY A 909 -14.51 -10.98 -1.96
C GLY A 909 -13.99 -9.73 -2.66
N SER A 910 -12.67 -9.62 -2.84
CA SER A 910 -12.05 -8.54 -3.60
C SER A 910 -12.30 -8.67 -5.12
N LEU A 911 -12.60 -9.88 -5.62
CA LEU A 911 -12.87 -10.12 -7.04
C LEU A 911 -14.37 -10.11 -7.35
N GLY A 912 -15.20 -10.69 -6.48
CA GLY A 912 -16.65 -10.82 -6.61
C GLY A 912 -17.45 -9.65 -6.03
N THR A 913 -17.14 -8.41 -6.43
CA THR A 913 -17.85 -7.22 -5.93
C THR A 913 -19.36 -7.31 -6.22
N GLY A 914 -20.19 -7.07 -5.20
CA GLY A 914 -21.65 -7.15 -5.32
C GLY A 914 -22.23 -8.57 -5.36
N TYR A 915 -21.43 -9.61 -5.05
CA TYR A 915 -21.86 -11.01 -4.97
C TYR A 915 -21.70 -11.56 -3.53
N THR A 916 -22.60 -12.45 -3.10
CA THR A 916 -22.52 -13.08 -1.77
C THR A 916 -21.49 -14.22 -1.77
N ILE A 917 -20.38 -14.03 -1.06
CA ILE A 917 -19.26 -14.97 -1.05
C ILE A 917 -19.56 -16.15 -0.12
N PRO A 918 -19.36 -17.41 -0.57
CA PRO A 918 -19.46 -18.58 0.30
C PRO A 918 -18.35 -18.60 1.37
N SER A 919 -18.69 -18.98 2.60
CA SER A 919 -17.74 -19.09 3.71
C SER A 919 -16.93 -20.40 3.63
N THR A 920 -15.98 -20.49 2.72
CA THR A 920 -15.02 -21.62 2.64
C THR A 920 -13.62 -21.17 3.07
N LEU A 921 -12.94 -21.98 3.88
CA LEU A 921 -11.59 -21.68 4.39
C LEU A 921 -10.49 -21.68 3.30
N THR A 922 -10.65 -22.49 2.25
CA THR A 922 -9.72 -22.56 1.12
C THR A 922 -10.49 -22.34 -0.19
N PRO A 923 -10.13 -21.32 -0.98
CA PRO A 923 -10.85 -21.05 -2.21
C PRO A 923 -10.46 -22.10 -3.27
N PRO A 924 -11.44 -22.75 -3.94
CA PRO A 924 -11.15 -23.75 -4.97
C PRO A 924 -10.57 -23.09 -6.22
N SER A 925 -9.79 -23.85 -7.00
CA SER A 925 -9.36 -23.45 -8.33
C SER A 925 -10.53 -23.40 -9.31
N LEU A 926 -10.40 -22.56 -10.34
CA LEU A 926 -11.34 -22.53 -11.45
C LEU A 926 -11.07 -23.73 -12.38
N SER A 927 -12.13 -24.34 -12.89
CA SER A 927 -12.01 -25.39 -13.91
C SER A 927 -11.42 -24.81 -15.20
N TRP A 928 -10.50 -25.56 -15.81
CA TRP A 928 -9.93 -25.21 -17.12
C TRP A 928 -10.98 -25.05 -18.24
N SER A 929 -12.22 -25.53 -18.05
CA SER A 929 -13.34 -25.31 -18.97
C SER A 929 -13.80 -23.85 -19.07
N ASN A 930 -13.49 -23.02 -18.06
CA ASN A 930 -13.98 -21.63 -17.95
C ASN A 930 -12.85 -20.59 -18.08
N ILE A 931 -11.68 -21.01 -18.56
CA ILE A 931 -10.47 -20.19 -18.68
C ILE A 931 -10.16 -19.98 -20.16
N VAL A 932 -9.72 -18.79 -20.54
CA VAL A 932 -9.10 -18.55 -21.86
C VAL A 932 -7.63 -18.24 -21.64
N VAL A 933 -6.75 -18.93 -22.37
CA VAL A 933 -5.32 -18.70 -22.26
C VAL A 933 -4.91 -17.67 -23.31
N VAL A 934 -4.15 -16.67 -22.90
CA VAL A 934 -3.68 -15.56 -23.74
C VAL A 934 -2.18 -15.33 -23.55
N PRO A 935 -1.50 -14.61 -24.46
CA PRO A 935 -0.13 -14.18 -24.25
C PRO A 935 0.02 -13.35 -22.98
N TYR A 936 1.13 -13.56 -22.25
CA TYR A 936 1.44 -12.87 -20.98
C TYR A 936 1.29 -11.35 -21.07
N ARG A 937 1.79 -10.73 -22.15
CA ARG A 937 1.70 -9.27 -22.35
C ARG A 937 0.25 -8.81 -22.45
N LEU A 938 -0.56 -9.47 -23.28
CA LEU A 938 -1.99 -9.14 -23.42
C LEU A 938 -2.72 -9.25 -22.07
N ALA A 939 -2.45 -10.28 -21.26
CA ALA A 939 -3.08 -10.41 -19.95
C ALA A 939 -2.74 -9.25 -19.00
N ILE A 940 -1.47 -8.82 -18.97
CA ILE A 940 -1.03 -7.67 -18.16
C ILE A 940 -1.65 -6.37 -18.68
N ASP A 941 -1.65 -6.16 -20.00
CA ASP A 941 -2.18 -4.94 -20.63
C ASP A 941 -3.71 -4.82 -20.51
N LEU A 942 -4.43 -5.93 -20.39
CA LEU A 942 -5.86 -5.95 -20.05
C LEU A 942 -6.14 -5.60 -18.57
N GLY A 943 -5.10 -5.47 -17.76
CA GLY A 943 -5.20 -5.17 -16.34
C GLY A 943 -5.05 -6.39 -15.43
N GLY A 944 -4.45 -7.49 -15.91
CA GLY A 944 -4.06 -8.62 -15.08
C GLY A 944 -2.84 -8.33 -14.20
N TYR A 945 -2.61 -9.19 -13.21
CA TYR A 945 -1.44 -9.12 -12.33
C TYR A 945 -0.60 -10.40 -12.42
N VAL A 946 0.67 -10.35 -12.03
CA VAL A 946 1.53 -11.54 -11.99
C VAL A 946 1.15 -12.36 -10.77
N ALA A 947 0.69 -13.59 -10.98
CA ALA A 947 0.24 -14.47 -9.90
C ALA A 947 1.40 -15.28 -9.30
N GLU A 948 2.24 -15.82 -10.18
CA GLU A 948 3.36 -16.68 -9.82
C GLU A 948 4.49 -16.56 -10.85
N VAL A 949 5.71 -16.86 -10.41
CA VAL A 949 6.89 -16.91 -11.28
C VAL A 949 7.60 -18.23 -11.06
N SER A 950 7.69 -19.03 -12.11
CA SER A 950 8.44 -20.28 -12.11
C SER A 950 9.79 -20.08 -12.80
N VAL A 951 10.80 -20.83 -12.37
CA VAL A 951 12.13 -20.84 -13.00
C VAL A 951 12.50 -22.27 -13.40
N VAL A 952 13.06 -22.41 -14.60
CA VAL A 952 13.60 -23.65 -15.14
C VAL A 952 15.05 -23.45 -15.53
N PHE A 953 15.90 -24.38 -15.13
CA PHE A 953 17.30 -24.46 -15.45
C PHE A 953 17.52 -25.53 -16.53
N PRO A 954 18.57 -25.38 -17.35
CA PRO A 954 19.04 -26.45 -18.21
C PRO A 954 19.38 -27.69 -17.38
N LYS A 955 19.08 -28.90 -17.89
CA LYS A 955 19.33 -30.17 -17.21
C LYS A 955 20.78 -30.41 -16.77
N GLU A 956 21.72 -29.69 -17.38
CA GLU A 956 23.16 -29.74 -17.10
C GLU A 956 23.56 -28.93 -15.85
N THR A 957 22.63 -28.19 -15.24
CA THR A 957 22.91 -27.32 -14.09
C THR A 957 23.08 -28.14 -12.80
N PRO A 958 24.15 -27.94 -12.02
CA PRO A 958 24.34 -28.67 -10.76
C PRO A 958 23.22 -28.38 -9.74
N PRO A 959 22.65 -29.40 -9.07
CA PRO A 959 21.58 -29.21 -8.07
C PRO A 959 21.97 -28.26 -6.92
N ASP A 960 23.22 -28.31 -6.47
CA ASP A 960 23.74 -27.43 -5.42
C ASP A 960 23.67 -25.95 -5.80
N LEU A 961 23.87 -25.66 -7.09
CA LEU A 961 23.81 -24.31 -7.62
C LEU A 961 22.36 -23.80 -7.64
N VAL A 962 21.39 -24.66 -8.00
CA VAL A 962 19.96 -24.35 -7.91
C VAL A 962 19.53 -24.09 -6.46
N ARG A 963 20.00 -24.92 -5.52
CA ARG A 963 19.75 -24.72 -4.07
C ARG A 963 20.34 -23.41 -3.56
N ASN A 964 21.56 -23.05 -3.97
CA ASN A 964 22.20 -21.79 -3.61
C ASN A 964 21.42 -20.58 -4.12
N VAL A 965 20.94 -20.65 -5.37
CA VAL A 965 20.08 -19.59 -5.95
C VAL A 965 18.76 -19.47 -5.19
N ALA A 966 18.08 -20.58 -4.92
CA ALA A 966 16.82 -20.57 -4.19
C ALA A 966 17.00 -19.99 -2.77
N SER A 967 18.11 -20.35 -2.11
CA SER A 967 18.50 -19.83 -0.80
C SER A 967 18.80 -18.33 -0.83
N MET A 968 19.53 -17.88 -1.84
CA MET A 968 19.82 -16.48 -2.10
C MET A 968 18.52 -15.67 -2.28
N LEU A 969 17.61 -16.17 -3.12
CA LEU A 969 16.31 -15.56 -3.35
C LEU A 969 15.48 -15.50 -2.07
N ALA A 970 15.48 -16.54 -1.24
CA ALA A 970 14.75 -16.55 0.04
C ALA A 970 15.35 -15.59 1.09
N SER A 971 16.66 -15.28 1.01
CA SER A 971 17.31 -14.30 1.90
C SER A 971 16.96 -12.86 1.53
N ILE A 972 16.92 -12.58 0.23
CA ILE A 972 16.59 -11.25 -0.29
C ILE A 972 15.07 -11.02 -0.20
N SER A 973 14.29 -11.97 -0.71
CA SER A 973 12.86 -11.80 -0.96
C SER A 973 12.03 -11.84 0.31
N SER A 974 10.93 -11.07 0.31
CA SER A 974 9.84 -11.22 1.28
C SER A 974 8.80 -12.27 0.84
N ILE A 975 8.95 -12.83 -0.36
CA ILE A 975 8.04 -13.78 -0.98
C ILE A 975 8.53 -15.21 -0.69
N PRO A 976 7.62 -16.14 -0.32
CA PRO A 976 7.98 -17.55 -0.18
C PRO A 976 8.59 -18.12 -1.47
N VAL A 977 9.69 -18.86 -1.31
CA VAL A 977 10.38 -19.55 -2.41
C VAL A 977 10.23 -21.04 -2.19
N TYR A 978 9.75 -21.76 -3.20
CA TYR A 978 9.63 -23.20 -3.21
C TYR A 978 10.69 -23.78 -4.14
N LEU A 979 11.44 -24.77 -3.66
CA LEU A 979 12.48 -25.46 -4.38
C LEU A 979 12.07 -26.93 -4.56
N LYS A 980 12.23 -27.46 -5.77
CA LYS A 980 12.15 -28.88 -6.05
C LYS A 980 13.56 -29.48 -5.94
N ASP A 981 13.79 -30.31 -4.92
CA ASP A 981 15.04 -31.05 -4.73
C ASP A 981 14.80 -32.54 -5.03
N GLY A 982 15.06 -32.94 -6.28
CA GLY A 982 14.75 -34.28 -6.76
C GLY A 982 13.24 -34.56 -6.77
N ASN A 983 12.81 -35.49 -5.90
CA ASN A 983 11.40 -35.88 -5.74
C ASN A 983 10.71 -35.17 -4.57
N GLU A 984 11.45 -34.43 -3.74
CA GLU A 984 10.90 -33.67 -2.64
C GLU A 984 10.78 -32.19 -3.00
N VAL A 985 9.79 -31.53 -2.44
CA VAL A 985 9.64 -30.08 -2.52
C VAL A 985 9.89 -29.50 -1.16
N VAL A 986 10.62 -28.40 -1.13
CA VAL A 986 10.99 -27.71 0.09
C VAL A 986 10.57 -26.25 -0.02
N ALA A 987 9.77 -25.77 0.93
CA ALA A 987 9.53 -24.35 1.11
C ALA A 987 10.68 -23.74 1.92
N LEU A 988 11.30 -22.70 1.37
CA LEU A 988 12.38 -21.95 2.00
C LEU A 988 11.79 -20.77 2.76
N SER A 989 11.98 -20.75 4.07
CA SER A 989 11.51 -19.66 4.93
C SER A 989 12.67 -19.04 5.70
N ARG A 990 12.71 -17.70 5.73
CA ARG A 990 13.74 -16.94 6.45
C ARG A 990 13.41 -16.90 7.94
N ILE A 991 14.29 -17.45 8.79
CA ILE A 991 14.15 -17.38 10.25
C ILE A 991 15.42 -16.81 10.86
N GLN A 992 15.26 -15.85 11.77
CA GLN A 992 16.37 -15.40 12.61
C GLN A 992 16.66 -16.49 13.64
N SER A 993 17.83 -17.11 13.53
CA SER A 993 18.29 -18.14 14.47
C SER A 993 19.52 -17.63 15.22
N PHE A 994 19.70 -18.13 16.44
CA PHE A 994 20.91 -17.88 17.22
C PHE A 994 21.86 -19.06 17.00
N ALA A 995 22.96 -18.82 16.31
CA ALA A 995 24.07 -19.76 16.30
C ALA A 995 24.85 -19.58 17.61
N ILE A 996 24.53 -20.42 18.59
CA ILE A 996 25.21 -20.46 19.89
C ILE A 996 26.35 -21.48 19.79
N ARG A 997 27.58 -21.00 19.59
CA ARG A 997 28.76 -21.86 19.69
C ARG A 997 29.23 -21.86 21.14
N GLY A 998 29.54 -23.05 21.68
CA GLY A 998 30.10 -23.18 23.03
C GLY A 998 29.07 -23.29 24.18
N PHE A 999 27.78 -23.51 23.88
CA PHE A 999 26.73 -23.64 24.91
C PHE A 999 27.05 -24.71 25.97
N GLU A 1000 27.60 -25.85 25.52
CA GLU A 1000 28.05 -26.92 26.42
C GLU A 1000 29.10 -26.43 27.42
N GLY A 1001 30.04 -25.59 26.98
CA GLY A 1001 31.06 -24.98 27.83
C GLY A 1001 30.50 -23.94 28.81
N ILE A 1002 29.50 -23.16 28.38
CA ILE A 1002 28.83 -22.16 29.24
C ILE A 1002 28.13 -22.85 30.41
N PHE A 1003 27.36 -23.92 30.15
CA PHE A 1003 26.66 -24.64 31.20
C PHE A 1003 27.62 -25.14 32.28
N VAL A 1004 28.73 -25.74 31.86
CA VAL A 1004 29.79 -26.21 32.78
C VAL A 1004 30.41 -25.06 33.57
N ALA A 1005 30.77 -23.96 32.90
CA ALA A 1005 31.37 -22.78 33.54
C ALA A 1005 30.43 -22.13 34.57
N VAL A 1006 29.14 -22.02 34.27
CA VAL A 1006 28.13 -21.47 35.18
C VAL A 1006 27.94 -22.36 36.40
N VAL A 1007 27.85 -23.69 36.22
CA VAL A 1007 27.70 -24.63 37.35
C VAL A 1007 28.93 -24.59 38.25
N ILE A 1008 30.13 -24.66 37.68
CA ILE A 1008 31.40 -24.54 38.44
C ILE A 1008 31.48 -23.20 39.14
N GLY A 1009 31.12 -22.10 38.46
CA GLY A 1009 31.12 -20.76 39.01
C GLY A 1009 30.15 -20.62 40.18
N ALA A 1010 28.91 -21.11 40.03
CA ALA A 1010 27.91 -21.07 41.09
C ALA A 1010 28.34 -21.88 42.32
N LEU A 1011 28.92 -23.07 42.13
CA LEU A 1011 29.45 -23.89 43.23
C LEU A 1011 30.64 -23.21 43.92
N ASN A 1012 31.55 -22.61 43.15
CA ASN A 1012 32.69 -21.86 43.70
C ASN A 1012 32.25 -20.63 44.50
N ILE A 1013 31.33 -19.83 43.97
CA ILE A 1013 30.77 -18.66 44.66
C ILE A 1013 30.04 -19.11 45.92
N THR A 1014 29.21 -20.17 45.84
CA THR A 1014 28.49 -20.71 47.00
C THR A 1014 29.44 -21.21 48.08
N SER A 1015 30.50 -21.94 47.70
CA SER A 1015 31.55 -22.38 48.62
C SER A 1015 32.28 -21.21 49.28
N ALA A 1016 32.60 -20.17 48.49
CA ALA A 1016 33.27 -18.98 48.98
C ALA A 1016 32.39 -18.16 49.95
N LEU A 1017 31.09 -18.03 49.67
CA LEU A 1017 30.12 -17.36 50.53
C LEU A 1017 29.81 -18.17 51.80
N LEU A 1018 29.60 -19.48 51.70
CA LEU A 1018 29.39 -20.37 52.85
C LEU A 1018 30.60 -20.39 53.78
N GLY A 1019 31.83 -20.38 53.23
CA GLY A 1019 33.03 -20.25 54.04
C GLY A 1019 33.07 -18.93 54.81
N ASN A 1020 32.69 -17.81 54.17
CA ASN A 1020 32.63 -16.50 54.82
C ASN A 1020 31.57 -16.47 55.95
N THR A 1021 30.38 -17.05 55.73
CA THR A 1021 29.34 -17.10 56.78
C THR A 1021 29.71 -18.01 57.94
N LYS A 1022 30.30 -19.19 57.66
CA LYS A 1022 30.71 -20.16 58.69
C LYS A 1022 31.78 -19.59 59.63
N GLU A 1023 32.76 -18.87 59.07
CA GLU A 1023 33.80 -18.15 59.82
C GLU A 1023 33.22 -17.02 60.72
N ARG A 1024 31.97 -16.60 60.50
CA ARG A 1024 31.31 -15.46 61.17
C ARG A 1024 30.15 -15.85 62.08
N THR A 1025 29.95 -17.15 62.29
CA THR A 1025 28.94 -17.69 63.21
C THR A 1025 29.01 -17.08 64.60
N LYS A 1026 30.22 -16.91 65.17
CA LYS A 1026 30.40 -16.26 66.49
C LYS A 1026 29.97 -14.79 66.51
N GLU A 1027 30.26 -14.03 65.46
CA GLU A 1027 29.87 -12.61 65.34
C GLU A 1027 28.35 -12.47 65.17
N LEU A 1028 27.71 -13.38 64.42
CA LEU A 1028 26.26 -13.45 64.31
C LEU A 1028 25.58 -13.69 65.66
N TYR A 1029 26.11 -14.61 66.48
CA TYR A 1029 25.61 -14.82 67.83
C TYR A 1029 25.76 -13.56 68.70
N THR A 1030 26.85 -12.80 68.53
CA THR A 1030 27.00 -11.50 69.19
C THR A 1030 25.97 -10.48 68.73
N TYR A 1031 25.75 -10.33 67.42
CA TYR A 1031 24.74 -9.40 66.90
C TYR A 1031 23.33 -9.80 67.33
N SER A 1032 23.01 -11.10 67.33
CA SER A 1032 21.73 -11.61 67.83
C SER A 1032 21.55 -11.37 69.33
N ALA A 1033 22.62 -11.47 70.13
CA ALA A 1033 22.58 -11.18 71.57
C ALA A 1033 22.40 -9.67 71.88
N VAL A 1034 22.86 -8.80 70.97
CA VAL A 1034 22.69 -7.33 71.06
C VAL A 1034 21.33 -6.87 70.46
N GLY A 1035 20.50 -7.81 70.00
CA GLY A 1035 19.13 -7.53 69.55
C GLY A 1035 18.95 -7.43 68.03
N LEU A 1036 19.92 -7.84 67.22
CA LEU A 1036 19.73 -7.97 65.77
C LEU A 1036 18.75 -9.11 65.49
N SER A 1037 17.64 -8.79 64.83
CA SER A 1037 16.66 -9.80 64.43
C SER A 1037 17.27 -10.80 63.42
N PRO A 1038 16.79 -12.06 63.37
CA PRO A 1038 17.22 -13.03 62.35
C PRO A 1038 17.06 -12.50 60.92
N LEU A 1039 16.00 -11.72 60.67
CA LEU A 1039 15.77 -11.05 59.39
C LEU A 1039 16.86 -10.01 59.07
N GLY A 1040 17.30 -9.24 60.08
CA GLY A 1040 18.40 -8.29 59.95
C GLY A 1040 19.73 -8.97 59.65
N ALA A 1041 20.01 -10.10 60.29
CA ALA A 1041 21.20 -10.92 60.00
C ALA A 1041 21.19 -11.45 58.55
N VAL A 1042 20.04 -11.93 58.07
CA VAL A 1042 19.87 -12.37 56.68
C VAL A 1042 20.01 -11.19 55.71
N ALA A 1043 19.41 -10.04 56.02
CA ALA A 1043 19.52 -8.83 55.20
C ALA A 1043 20.98 -8.36 55.05
N MET A 1044 21.77 -8.46 56.11
CA MET A 1044 23.20 -8.13 56.11
C MET A 1044 23.99 -9.02 55.13
N PHE A 1045 23.79 -10.34 55.14
CA PHE A 1045 24.48 -11.24 54.19
C PHE A 1045 23.99 -11.12 52.75
N ILE A 1046 22.69 -10.91 52.56
CA ILE A 1046 22.14 -10.65 51.23
C ILE A 1046 22.77 -9.37 50.67
N THR A 1047 22.86 -8.32 51.49
CA THR A 1047 23.48 -7.05 51.10
C THR A 1047 24.96 -7.21 50.78
N GLU A 1048 25.72 -7.96 51.59
CA GLU A 1048 27.12 -8.28 51.31
C GLU A 1048 27.28 -9.03 49.98
N THR A 1049 26.39 -9.99 49.69
CA THR A 1049 26.39 -10.76 48.45
C THR A 1049 26.04 -9.89 47.23
N ILE A 1050 25.07 -8.98 47.37
CA ILE A 1050 24.70 -8.00 46.33
C ILE A 1050 25.86 -7.05 46.02
N VAL A 1051 26.61 -6.62 47.04
CA VAL A 1051 27.79 -5.77 46.83
C VAL A 1051 28.89 -6.56 46.10
N TYR A 1052 29.16 -7.81 46.49
CA TYR A 1052 30.11 -8.66 45.78
C TYR A 1052 29.72 -8.90 44.32
N SER A 1053 28.44 -9.14 44.03
CA SER A 1053 27.98 -9.39 42.67
C SER A 1053 28.04 -8.13 41.81
N LEU A 1054 27.55 -6.98 42.29
CA LEU A 1054 27.55 -5.74 41.51
C LEU A 1054 28.97 -5.24 41.21
N VAL A 1055 29.86 -5.25 42.20
CA VAL A 1055 31.27 -4.84 42.01
C VAL A 1055 32.05 -5.88 41.20
N GLY A 1056 31.67 -7.15 41.22
CA GLY A 1056 32.33 -8.20 40.44
C GLY A 1056 31.85 -8.33 38.99
N ILE A 1057 30.62 -7.86 38.69
CA ILE A 1057 30.03 -7.87 37.34
C ILE A 1057 30.51 -6.68 36.51
N VAL A 1058 30.68 -5.52 37.14
CA VAL A 1058 31.21 -4.28 36.54
C VAL A 1058 32.72 -4.33 36.47
#